data_AF-A0A2V7GU90-F1
#
_entry.id   AF-A0A2V7GU90-F1
#
_cell.length_a   1.000
_cell.length_b   1.000
_cell.length_c   1.000
_cell.angle_alpha   90.00
_cell.angle_beta   90.00
_cell.angle_gamma   90.00
#
_symmetry.space_group_name_H-M   'P 1'
#
loop_
_entity.id
_entity.type
_entity.pdbx_description
1 polymer ?
#
loop_
_entity_poly.entity_id
_entity_poly.type
_entity_poly.pdbx_seq_one_letter_code
_entity_poly.pdbx_strand_id
1 'polypeptide(L)'
;MKRRKPQRKPPRKPRAKAPVPAPATGSDADPLADAQIRPLLERYCGLAGVKQAARGPDHSELSLPPPERPFFRDRAALRVAFSLDALERDPDAEIAVLGSPFLSQLIEAIRARASRLSLGLIAPPGVARDPEDVELTIPVRDGTAKRGETRRAVHPVGRLVARVVLRAGAGVEEAVVESDVFDLSAGAKVGDDLAGAFRDLEAGRVDPAKPSVAGDAAPIPAREPADVLRLLLGHLQEKSAERVAARRAVAEKDLALELARLDRYFETILKEQTDPESLGTVTALAERRRAEEIRRSEVKAVVHPLQLIEASALIERVEWRLESTRGRRATFSAQCSLSGAADWIMACPQCGAPPATLVVCRHEGGHCSCEACSHRCSVCAEDFCAEHGIGQCRVDGQPACDEHVRVCPSCRLQHCTAHAGVCAEDGHAACTACLAPCGSCGRVICNRHAEQSHAEAPKGSRRLCAACLRYCEGGTSEPVGVDEVVQCATCSKSVCTVHRAECVVDGEAHCSRHLHRTDESRRLVCGRHRAGCALEPAAIFASDEVGACASCGKLVCADHAALCIEDGLRHCVTHLEPLHDATGSYACAAHRKQCHVDGHAFSLKGAKDCPVCGKGACTEHRVPCAYCGRHVCTADLSRESRRCATCTRLEAIAPPELPAEVVTAARSVTRRAPKPSRAWRIARDRSHLVVEVDLGLRRRAVFTVRHGESVPDSVVKHSLLGSKQRR
;
A
#
# COMPACT_ATOMS: atom_id res chain seq x y z
N MET A 1 45.93 29.62 111.42
CA MET A 1 45.65 29.85 109.98
C MET A 1 46.20 28.70 109.14
N LYS A 2 45.33 28.03 108.39
CA LYS A 2 45.51 27.20 107.16
C LYS A 2 44.40 26.13 107.18
N ARG A 3 43.26 26.51 106.59
CA ARG A 3 42.03 25.69 106.54
C ARG A 3 42.15 24.64 105.43
N ARG A 4 42.02 23.36 105.83
CA ARG A 4 41.86 22.19 104.97
C ARG A 4 40.52 22.27 104.21
N LYS A 5 40.56 22.09 102.89
CA LYS A 5 39.38 21.89 102.04
C LYS A 5 39.03 20.39 101.95
N PRO A 6 37.73 20.03 101.89
CA PRO A 6 37.27 18.66 102.05
C PRO A 6 37.23 17.87 100.73
N GLN A 7 37.59 16.59 100.81
CA GLN A 7 37.43 15.58 99.77
C GLN A 7 35.94 15.41 99.40
N ARG A 8 35.63 15.54 98.11
CA ARG A 8 34.30 15.29 97.56
C ARG A 8 34.12 13.81 97.23
N LYS A 9 32.95 13.30 97.62
CA LYS A 9 32.45 11.93 97.52
C LYS A 9 32.45 11.40 96.07
N PRO A 10 32.62 10.07 95.88
CA PRO A 10 32.54 9.43 94.58
C PRO A 10 31.11 9.51 93.99
N PRO A 11 30.98 9.69 92.66
CA PRO A 11 29.67 9.69 92.01
C PRO A 11 29.02 8.30 92.05
N ARG A 12 27.72 8.31 92.31
CA ARG A 12 26.83 7.15 92.46
C ARG A 12 26.82 6.28 91.20
N LYS A 13 26.87 4.95 91.40
CA LYS A 13 26.59 3.93 90.39
C LYS A 13 25.23 4.19 89.72
N PRO A 14 25.11 4.06 88.38
CA PRO A 14 23.83 4.07 87.71
C PRO A 14 22.98 2.89 88.19
N ARG A 15 21.74 3.21 88.53
CA ARG A 15 20.67 2.29 88.92
C ARG A 15 20.40 1.33 87.76
N ALA A 16 20.43 0.03 88.03
CA ALA A 16 20.06 -1.00 87.07
C ALA A 16 18.67 -0.68 86.48
N LYS A 17 18.60 -0.55 85.15
CA LYS A 17 17.32 -0.52 84.43
C LYS A 17 16.67 -1.89 84.62
N ALA A 18 15.40 -1.86 85.05
CA ALA A 18 14.54 -3.02 85.12
C ALA A 18 14.52 -3.76 83.76
N PRO A 19 14.43 -5.10 83.75
CA PRO A 19 14.29 -5.84 82.51
C PRO A 19 13.04 -5.37 81.76
N VAL A 20 13.21 -5.16 80.46
CA VAL A 20 12.13 -4.91 79.51
C VAL A 20 11.09 -6.04 79.67
N PRO A 21 9.80 -5.74 79.86
CA PRO A 21 8.80 -6.79 79.90
C PRO A 21 8.78 -7.47 78.53
N ALA A 22 8.79 -8.81 78.54
CA ALA A 22 8.57 -9.63 77.36
C ALA A 22 7.31 -9.14 76.62
N PRO A 23 7.28 -9.22 75.27
CA PRO A 23 6.10 -8.81 74.51
C PRO A 23 4.90 -9.60 75.03
N ALA A 24 3.88 -8.87 75.49
CA ALA A 24 2.61 -9.47 75.84
C ALA A 24 2.07 -10.19 74.59
N THR A 25 1.98 -11.51 74.67
CA THR A 25 1.18 -12.31 73.76
C THR A 25 -0.28 -11.91 73.95
N GLY A 26 -0.85 -11.25 72.94
CA GLY A 26 -2.29 -10.99 72.86
C GLY A 26 -2.68 -9.80 71.98
N SER A 27 -2.73 -9.99 70.67
CA SER A 27 -3.99 -9.81 69.93
C SER A 27 -3.99 -10.73 68.71
N ASP A 28 -5.05 -11.50 68.58
CA ASP A 28 -5.34 -12.46 67.51
C ASP A 28 -5.78 -11.72 66.23
N ALA A 29 -4.99 -10.72 65.82
CA ALA A 29 -5.27 -9.87 64.67
C ALA A 29 -4.27 -10.24 63.57
N ASP A 30 -4.77 -10.91 62.53
CA ASP A 30 -4.01 -11.25 61.33
C ASP A 30 -3.48 -9.95 60.68
N PRO A 31 -2.16 -9.69 60.67
CA PRO A 31 -1.64 -8.45 60.13
C PRO A 31 -1.79 -8.46 58.61
N LEU A 32 -2.83 -7.78 58.13
CA LEU A 32 -3.08 -7.58 56.69
C LEU A 32 -1.96 -6.78 55.99
N ALA A 33 -1.21 -5.97 56.74
CA ALA A 33 -0.06 -5.26 56.22
C ALA A 33 1.16 -6.20 56.15
N ASP A 34 1.80 -6.24 54.98
CA ASP A 34 3.10 -6.87 54.81
C ASP A 34 4.10 -6.30 55.85
N ALA A 35 4.80 -7.20 56.55
CA ALA A 35 5.74 -6.86 57.63
C ALA A 35 6.83 -5.86 57.20
N GLN A 36 7.08 -5.70 55.90
CA GLN A 36 8.07 -4.76 55.36
C GLN A 36 7.57 -3.31 55.28
N ILE A 37 6.25 -3.06 55.30
CA ILE A 37 5.67 -1.72 55.09
C ILE A 37 5.98 -0.79 56.26
N ARG A 38 5.91 -1.29 57.51
CA ARG A 38 6.20 -0.49 58.70
C ARG A 38 7.67 -0.02 58.76
N PRO A 39 8.68 -0.89 58.64
CA PRO A 39 10.08 -0.47 58.59
C PRO A 39 10.37 0.52 57.45
N LEU A 40 9.73 0.35 56.29
CA LEU A 40 9.85 1.27 55.17
C LEU A 40 9.32 2.66 55.51
N LEU A 41 8.13 2.74 56.13
CA LEU A 41 7.54 4.01 56.55
C LEU A 41 8.38 4.71 57.62
N GLU A 42 8.86 3.97 58.62
CA GLU A 42 9.70 4.52 59.69
C GLU A 42 10.98 5.13 59.12
N ARG A 43 11.62 4.43 58.18
CA ARG A 43 12.82 4.92 57.50
C ARG A 43 12.54 6.15 56.65
N TYR A 44 11.42 6.15 55.91
CA TYR A 44 10.97 7.34 55.18
C TYR A 44 10.77 8.52 56.13
N CYS A 45 10.06 8.33 57.26
CA CYS A 45 9.78 9.40 58.19
C CYS A 45 11.06 10.02 58.78
N GLY A 46 12.05 9.16 59.13
CA GLY A 46 13.35 9.61 59.62
C GLY A 46 14.12 10.46 58.60
N LEU A 47 14.14 10.05 57.33
CA LEU A 47 14.84 10.76 56.26
C LEU A 47 14.11 12.04 55.80
N ALA A 48 12.78 11.99 55.81
CA ALA A 48 11.91 13.06 55.36
C ALA A 48 11.71 14.18 56.38
N GLY A 49 12.06 13.93 57.65
CA GLY A 49 11.71 14.81 58.76
C GLY A 49 10.21 14.80 59.09
N VAL A 50 9.49 13.74 58.70
CA VAL A 50 8.08 13.53 59.07
C VAL A 50 8.06 13.06 60.53
N LYS A 51 7.27 13.75 61.37
CA LYS A 51 7.12 13.32 62.77
C LYS A 51 6.08 12.22 62.83
N GLN A 52 6.48 11.05 63.32
CA GLN A 52 5.57 9.92 63.54
C GLN A 52 5.22 9.82 65.03
N ALA A 53 3.92 9.72 65.34
CA ALA A 53 3.40 9.50 66.67
C ALA A 53 2.57 8.21 66.70
N ALA A 54 2.93 7.26 67.57
CA ALA A 54 2.12 6.06 67.77
C ALA A 54 0.82 6.43 68.50
N ARG A 55 -0.33 6.10 67.91
CA ARG A 55 -1.67 6.35 68.48
C ARG A 55 -2.29 5.08 69.09
N GLY A 56 -1.72 3.91 68.82
CA GLY A 56 -2.11 2.61 69.37
C GLY A 56 -1.35 1.46 68.69
N PRO A 57 -1.62 0.19 69.04
CA PRO A 57 -1.12 -0.94 68.29
C PRO A 57 -1.65 -0.86 66.86
N ASP A 58 -0.74 -0.94 65.89
CA ASP A 58 -1.01 -0.87 64.46
C ASP A 58 -1.67 0.43 63.97
N HIS A 59 -1.49 1.53 64.70
CA HIS A 59 -1.99 2.86 64.33
C HIS A 59 -0.95 3.97 64.58
N SER A 60 -0.60 4.72 63.54
CA SER A 60 0.34 5.84 63.59
C SER A 60 -0.25 7.12 62.99
N GLU A 61 0.11 8.27 63.55
CA GLU A 61 -0.14 9.58 62.96
C GLU A 61 1.16 10.18 62.46
N LEU A 62 1.16 10.66 61.22
CA LEU A 62 2.27 11.31 60.54
C LEU A 62 2.00 12.80 60.42
N SER A 63 2.93 13.64 60.87
CA SER A 63 2.90 15.08 60.65
C SER A 63 3.86 15.42 59.52
N LEU A 64 3.31 15.88 58.39
CA LEU A 64 4.04 16.10 57.14
C LEU A 64 4.61 17.53 57.06
N PRO A 65 5.93 17.69 56.89
CA PRO A 65 6.52 19.00 56.66
C PRO A 65 6.09 19.54 55.28
N PRO A 66 6.13 20.87 55.04
CA PRO A 66 5.68 21.48 53.78
C PRO A 66 6.18 20.81 52.49
N PRO A 67 7.45 20.38 52.34
CA PRO A 67 7.92 19.74 51.12
C PRO A 67 7.38 18.31 50.89
N GLU A 68 6.70 17.71 51.86
CA GLU A 68 6.12 16.35 51.73
C GLU A 68 4.63 16.35 51.41
N ARG A 69 3.95 17.45 51.70
CA ARG A 69 2.49 17.53 51.55
C ARG A 69 2.01 17.22 50.13
N PRO A 70 2.68 17.66 49.04
CA PRO A 70 2.23 17.37 47.68
C PRO A 70 2.08 15.87 47.37
N PHE A 71 2.91 15.01 47.96
CA PHE A 71 2.85 13.56 47.74
C PHE A 71 1.68 12.88 48.47
N PHE A 72 1.16 13.53 49.52
CA PHE A 72 0.05 13.02 50.33
C PHE A 72 -1.18 13.94 50.25
N ARG A 73 -1.50 14.40 49.03
CA ARG A 73 -2.70 15.21 48.73
C ARG A 73 -2.78 16.51 49.52
N ASP A 74 -1.63 17.17 49.70
CA ASP A 74 -1.43 18.43 50.42
C ASP A 74 -1.82 18.43 51.90
N ARG A 75 -1.94 17.25 52.52
CA ARG A 75 -2.32 17.11 53.92
C ARG A 75 -1.16 17.50 54.85
N ALA A 76 -1.49 18.19 55.94
CA ALA A 76 -0.50 18.52 56.98
C ALA A 76 -0.27 17.36 57.97
N ALA A 77 -1.24 16.47 58.11
CA ALA A 77 -1.14 15.25 58.90
C ALA A 77 -1.94 14.11 58.26
N LEU A 78 -1.51 12.87 58.51
CA LEU A 78 -2.12 11.65 57.99
C LEU A 78 -2.16 10.60 59.09
N ARG A 79 -3.26 9.85 59.19
CA ARG A 79 -3.38 8.69 60.09
C ARG A 79 -3.28 7.41 59.27
N VAL A 80 -2.51 6.45 59.77
CA VAL A 80 -2.14 5.23 59.06
C VAL A 80 -2.39 4.01 59.94
N ALA A 81 -3.25 3.12 59.47
CA ALA A 81 -3.59 1.85 60.10
C ALA A 81 -2.86 0.68 59.40
N PHE A 82 -2.25 -0.22 60.18
CA PHE A 82 -1.54 -1.40 59.68
C PHE A 82 -2.34 -2.70 59.86
N SER A 83 -3.52 -2.64 60.50
CA SER A 83 -4.44 -3.77 60.68
C SER A 83 -5.88 -3.30 60.51
N LEU A 84 -6.81 -4.23 60.24
CA LEU A 84 -8.24 -3.90 60.16
C LEU A 84 -8.77 -3.41 61.50
N ASP A 85 -8.37 -4.02 62.61
CA ASP A 85 -8.76 -3.58 63.95
C ASP A 85 -8.40 -2.11 64.20
N ALA A 86 -7.26 -1.65 63.67
CA ALA A 86 -6.85 -0.25 63.79
C ALA A 86 -7.69 0.67 62.88
N LEU A 87 -8.08 0.20 61.70
CA LEU A 87 -8.95 0.92 60.77
C LEU A 87 -10.41 1.00 61.27
N GLU A 88 -10.93 -0.07 61.87
CA GLU A 88 -12.27 -0.08 62.48
C GLU A 88 -12.36 0.89 63.67
N ARG A 89 -11.26 1.07 64.40
CA ARG A 89 -11.13 2.04 65.50
C ARG A 89 -11.00 3.49 65.02
N ASP A 90 -10.47 3.72 63.83
CA ASP A 90 -10.36 5.05 63.20
C ASP A 90 -10.66 4.95 61.69
N PRO A 91 -11.94 5.05 61.28
CA PRO A 91 -12.35 4.91 59.88
C PRO A 91 -11.75 5.96 58.93
N ASP A 92 -11.24 7.07 59.48
CA ASP A 92 -10.60 8.15 58.72
C ASP A 92 -9.10 7.87 58.47
N ALA A 93 -8.54 6.80 59.04
CA ALA A 93 -7.15 6.38 58.80
C ALA A 93 -6.99 5.70 57.43
N GLU A 94 -5.83 5.88 56.79
CA GLU A 94 -5.49 5.15 55.57
C GLU A 94 -4.86 3.79 55.91
N ILE A 95 -5.31 2.73 55.23
CA ILE A 95 -4.79 1.39 55.43
C ILE A 95 -3.47 1.19 54.67
N ALA A 96 -2.44 0.69 55.36
CA ALA A 96 -1.10 0.47 54.82
C ALA A 96 -0.90 -0.98 54.34
N VAL A 97 -1.55 -1.33 53.23
CA VAL A 97 -1.46 -2.67 52.60
C VAL A 97 -0.93 -2.58 51.16
N LEU A 98 -0.49 -3.71 50.60
CA LEU A 98 -0.09 -3.80 49.19
C LEU A 98 -1.26 -3.38 48.28
N GLY A 99 -1.01 -2.45 47.36
CA GLY A 99 -2.03 -1.89 46.47
C GLY A 99 -2.88 -0.74 47.07
N SER A 100 -2.64 -0.35 48.32
CA SER A 100 -3.32 0.81 48.91
C SER A 100 -2.88 2.15 48.30
N PRO A 101 -3.77 3.15 48.23
CA PRO A 101 -3.41 4.51 47.80
C PRO A 101 -2.31 5.14 48.66
N PHE A 102 -2.28 4.84 49.96
CA PHE A 102 -1.24 5.28 50.88
C PHE A 102 0.13 4.75 50.46
N LEU A 103 0.23 3.43 50.22
CA LEU A 103 1.50 2.83 49.84
C LEU A 103 1.97 3.35 48.48
N SER A 104 1.07 3.55 47.52
CA SER A 104 1.40 4.20 46.24
C SER A 104 1.96 5.61 46.42
N GLN A 105 1.33 6.43 47.26
CA GLN A 105 1.79 7.79 47.61
C GLN A 105 3.14 7.75 48.33
N LEU A 106 3.33 6.84 49.28
CA LEU A 106 4.60 6.64 49.98
C LEU A 106 5.73 6.25 49.00
N ILE A 107 5.47 5.32 48.09
CA ILE A 107 6.43 4.90 47.07
C ILE A 107 6.73 6.06 46.11
N GLU A 108 5.74 6.86 45.74
CA GLU A 108 5.92 8.05 44.91
C GLU A 108 6.77 9.11 45.61
N ALA A 109 6.49 9.41 46.88
CA ALA A 109 7.27 10.32 47.71
C ALA A 109 8.73 9.84 47.86
N ILE A 110 8.92 8.54 48.10
CA ILE A 110 10.25 7.91 48.16
C ILE A 110 10.96 8.08 46.81
N ARG A 111 10.31 7.76 45.68
CA ARG A 111 10.92 7.88 44.34
C ARG A 111 11.28 9.31 43.97
N ALA A 112 10.44 10.28 44.32
CA ALA A 112 10.69 11.69 44.06
C ALA A 112 11.94 12.20 44.78
N ARG A 113 12.24 11.65 45.96
CA ARG A 113 13.40 12.01 46.78
C ARG A 113 14.63 11.15 46.55
N ALA A 114 14.43 9.87 46.23
CA ALA A 114 15.48 8.88 46.10
C ALA A 114 16.11 8.86 44.71
N SER A 115 15.66 9.69 43.76
CA SER A 115 16.28 9.76 42.44
C SER A 115 17.73 10.30 42.47
N ARG A 116 18.05 11.18 43.43
CA ARG A 116 19.39 11.71 43.64
C ARG A 116 19.73 11.83 45.13
N LEU A 117 20.83 11.22 45.55
CA LEU A 117 21.35 11.31 46.91
C LEU A 117 22.68 12.07 46.90
N SER A 118 22.78 13.18 47.63
CA SER A 118 24.04 13.91 47.80
C SER A 118 24.62 13.64 49.18
N LEU A 119 25.85 13.12 49.22
CA LEU A 119 26.55 12.69 50.41
C LEU A 119 27.42 13.80 51.04
N GLY A 120 27.65 14.90 50.34
CA GLY A 120 28.53 15.99 50.78
C GLY A 120 29.99 15.82 50.32
N LEU A 121 30.91 16.56 50.97
CA LEU A 121 32.33 16.58 50.59
C LEU A 121 33.11 15.42 51.23
N ILE A 122 33.87 14.68 50.42
CA ILE A 122 34.79 13.64 50.88
C ILE A 122 36.03 14.30 51.49
N ALA A 123 36.40 13.90 52.70
CA ALA A 123 37.57 14.43 53.40
C ALA A 123 38.86 13.97 52.70
N PRO A 124 39.79 14.88 52.36
CA PRO A 124 41.09 14.49 51.83
C PRO A 124 41.98 13.93 52.96
N PRO A 125 42.52 12.70 52.84
CA PRO A 125 43.56 12.16 53.69
C PRO A 125 44.93 12.81 53.39
N GLY A 126 45.04 14.12 53.56
CA GLY A 126 46.26 14.80 54.02
C GLY A 126 47.60 14.67 53.26
N VAL A 127 47.68 14.26 52.00
CA VAL A 127 48.96 14.33 51.25
C VAL A 127 48.75 14.95 49.87
N ALA A 128 49.23 16.18 49.70
CA ALA A 128 49.39 16.77 48.36
C ALA A 128 50.62 16.12 47.70
N ARG A 129 50.48 15.58 46.48
CA ARG A 129 51.63 15.17 45.68
C ARG A 129 52.31 16.41 45.10
N ASP A 130 53.61 16.30 44.78
CA ASP A 130 54.28 17.37 44.05
C ASP A 130 53.71 17.44 42.63
N PRO A 131 53.07 18.55 42.23
CA PRO A 131 52.51 18.66 40.90
C PRO A 131 53.56 18.57 39.80
N GLU A 132 54.85 18.82 40.05
CA GLU A 132 55.88 18.80 38.98
C GLU A 132 56.06 17.43 38.31
N ASP A 133 55.70 16.33 38.98
CA ASP A 133 55.97 14.95 38.55
C ASP A 133 55.08 14.39 37.40
N VAL A 134 54.08 15.13 36.90
CA VAL A 134 53.19 14.63 35.84
C VAL A 134 53.61 15.11 34.43
N GLU A 135 54.10 14.16 33.62
CA GLU A 135 54.36 14.36 32.20
C GLU A 135 53.23 13.79 31.33
N LEU A 136 52.89 14.47 30.23
CA LEU A 136 51.95 13.93 29.25
C LEU A 136 52.64 12.88 28.40
N THR A 137 52.44 11.61 28.73
CA THR A 137 53.02 10.46 28.01
C THR A 137 52.26 10.10 26.74
N ILE A 138 51.01 10.58 26.60
CA ILE A 138 50.16 10.26 25.46
C ILE A 138 50.51 11.19 24.27
N PRO A 139 50.85 10.64 23.10
CA PRO A 139 51.17 11.43 21.93
C PRO A 139 49.93 12.18 21.40
N VAL A 140 50.16 13.38 20.85
CA VAL A 140 49.15 14.13 20.10
C VAL A 140 49.33 13.84 18.61
N ARG A 141 48.29 13.32 17.96
CA ARG A 141 48.32 13.07 16.50
C ARG A 141 48.52 14.38 15.77
N ASP A 142 49.53 14.40 14.88
CA ASP A 142 49.85 15.54 14.04
C ASP A 142 49.87 16.87 14.81
N GLY A 143 50.44 16.89 16.02
CA GLY A 143 50.40 18.05 16.91
C GLY A 143 51.40 18.02 18.06
N THR A 144 51.33 19.04 18.91
CA THR A 144 52.18 19.22 20.10
C THR A 144 51.33 19.57 21.32
N ALA A 145 51.86 19.30 22.51
CA ALA A 145 51.23 19.66 23.77
C ALA A 145 52.14 20.61 24.55
N LYS A 146 51.56 21.67 25.11
CA LYS A 146 52.21 22.59 26.05
C LYS A 146 51.54 22.49 27.40
N ARG A 147 52.33 22.20 28.43
CA ARG A 147 51.84 22.08 29.81
C ARG A 147 51.35 23.43 30.34
N GLY A 148 50.22 23.43 31.03
CA GLY A 148 49.64 24.55 31.75
C GLY A 148 49.82 24.43 33.26
N GLU A 149 49.13 25.31 33.99
CA GLU A 149 49.19 25.37 35.46
C GLU A 149 48.41 24.23 36.13
N THR A 150 48.95 23.72 37.23
CA THR A 150 48.24 22.80 38.12
C THR A 150 47.27 23.57 39.02
N ARG A 151 46.02 23.12 39.11
CA ARG A 151 44.96 23.76 39.91
C ARG A 151 44.20 22.74 40.74
N ARG A 152 43.65 23.19 41.87
CA ARG A 152 42.72 22.40 42.68
C ARG A 152 41.28 22.72 42.29
N ALA A 153 40.46 21.69 42.26
CA ALA A 153 39.07 21.80 41.87
C ALA A 153 38.19 20.84 42.67
N VAL A 154 36.91 21.19 42.82
CA VAL A 154 35.90 20.33 43.46
C VAL A 154 35.10 19.66 42.36
N HIS A 155 35.21 18.34 42.25
CA HIS A 155 34.49 17.57 41.25
C HIS A 155 33.35 16.77 41.90
N PRO A 156 32.16 16.71 41.27
CA PRO A 156 31.16 15.72 41.59
C PRO A 156 31.64 14.33 41.19
N VAL A 157 31.64 13.41 42.15
CA VAL A 157 31.85 11.97 41.93
C VAL A 157 30.56 11.23 42.26
N GLY A 158 30.23 10.18 41.51
CA GLY A 158 28.98 9.47 41.76
C GLY A 158 28.86 8.11 41.08
N ARG A 159 27.84 7.37 41.50
CA ARG A 159 27.47 6.05 40.97
C ARG A 159 25.98 5.96 40.71
N LEU A 160 25.60 5.23 39.68
CA LEU A 160 24.21 4.97 39.31
C LEU A 160 23.80 3.57 39.78
N VAL A 161 22.71 3.52 40.53
CA VAL A 161 21.99 2.28 40.84
C VAL A 161 20.85 2.15 39.82
N ALA A 162 20.81 1.03 39.10
CA ALA A 162 19.81 0.78 38.07
C ALA A 162 19.23 -0.62 38.15
N ARG A 163 17.94 -0.75 37.86
CA ARG A 163 17.30 -2.05 37.65
C ARG A 163 17.46 -2.44 36.18
N VAL A 164 18.15 -3.54 35.93
CA VAL A 164 18.36 -4.11 34.59
C VAL A 164 17.42 -5.29 34.40
N VAL A 165 16.57 -5.20 33.38
CA VAL A 165 15.60 -6.23 33.00
C VAL A 165 16.01 -6.81 31.65
N LEU A 166 16.35 -8.09 31.60
CA LEU A 166 16.68 -8.82 30.38
C LEU A 166 15.46 -9.63 29.94
N ARG A 167 14.99 -9.41 28.71
CA ARG A 167 13.85 -10.11 28.12
C ARG A 167 14.27 -10.83 26.84
N ALA A 168 13.87 -12.08 26.71
CA ALA A 168 13.98 -12.82 25.44
C ALA A 168 12.89 -13.90 25.42
N GLY A 169 12.05 -13.93 24.40
CA GLY A 169 10.93 -14.88 24.33
C GLY A 169 9.95 -14.70 25.48
N ALA A 170 9.77 -15.75 26.28
CA ALA A 170 8.98 -15.72 27.51
C ALA A 170 9.84 -15.51 28.79
N GLY A 171 11.16 -15.63 28.71
CA GLY A 171 12.02 -15.50 29.89
C GLY A 171 12.37 -14.06 30.20
N VAL A 172 12.25 -13.72 31.49
CA VAL A 172 12.54 -12.41 32.06
C VAL A 172 13.49 -12.60 33.24
N GLU A 173 14.59 -11.85 33.24
CA GLU A 173 15.53 -11.78 34.36
C GLU A 173 15.64 -10.34 34.83
N GLU A 174 15.52 -10.11 36.14
CA GLU A 174 15.63 -8.78 36.74
C GLU A 174 16.73 -8.78 37.81
N ALA A 175 17.58 -7.75 37.82
CA ALA A 175 18.43 -7.47 38.98
C ALA A 175 18.74 -5.99 39.12
N VAL A 176 19.14 -5.59 40.33
CA VAL A 176 19.71 -4.28 40.60
C VAL A 176 21.22 -4.36 40.38
N VAL A 177 21.73 -3.46 39.53
CA VAL A 177 23.14 -3.36 39.17
C VAL A 177 23.62 -1.95 39.52
N GLU A 178 24.82 -1.88 40.09
CA GLU A 178 25.43 -0.62 40.51
C GLU A 178 26.65 -0.33 39.63
N SER A 179 26.74 0.88 39.08
CA SER A 179 27.97 1.33 38.42
C SER A 179 29.11 1.44 39.43
N ASP A 180 30.35 1.45 38.94
CA ASP A 180 31.46 1.97 39.72
C ASP A 180 31.29 3.47 40.01
N VAL A 181 32.17 4.02 40.84
CA VAL A 181 32.20 5.46 41.15
C VAL A 181 32.98 6.17 40.04
N PHE A 182 32.35 7.17 39.44
CA PHE A 182 32.94 7.98 38.37
C PHE A 182 33.07 9.42 38.82
N ASP A 183 34.12 10.09 38.35
CA ASP A 183 34.15 11.54 38.27
C ASP A 183 33.19 11.98 37.17
N LEU A 184 32.10 12.62 37.56
CA LEU A 184 31.02 13.00 36.65
C LEU A 184 31.38 14.18 35.76
N SER A 185 32.46 14.90 36.08
CA SER A 185 33.00 15.98 35.24
C SER A 185 33.94 15.41 34.19
N ALA A 186 34.84 14.54 34.62
CA ALA A 186 35.86 13.96 33.75
C ALA A 186 35.41 12.73 32.99
N GLY A 187 34.30 12.11 33.39
CA GLY A 187 33.80 10.86 32.84
C GLY A 187 34.73 9.67 33.08
N ALA A 188 35.56 9.71 34.11
CA ALA A 188 36.54 8.65 34.37
C ALA A 188 36.20 7.91 35.66
N LYS A 189 36.45 6.61 35.70
CA LYS A 189 36.35 5.83 36.93
C LYS A 189 37.38 6.38 37.92
N VAL A 190 36.96 6.64 39.16
CA VAL A 190 37.88 7.10 40.22
C VAL A 190 38.71 5.94 40.76
N GLY A 191 39.89 6.24 41.30
CA GLY A 191 40.74 5.24 41.96
C GLY A 191 40.08 4.60 43.18
N ASP A 192 40.56 3.40 43.55
CA ASP A 192 39.95 2.57 44.59
C ASP A 192 39.90 3.24 45.98
N ASP A 193 40.87 4.09 46.29
CA ASP A 193 40.90 4.86 47.55
C ASP A 193 39.73 5.84 47.64
N LEU A 194 39.49 6.62 46.58
CA LEU A 194 38.36 7.55 46.53
C LEU A 194 37.01 6.83 46.46
N ALA A 195 36.95 5.71 45.71
CA ALA A 195 35.77 4.86 45.69
C ALA A 195 35.48 4.19 47.05
N GLY A 196 36.52 3.88 47.83
CA GLY A 196 36.42 3.41 49.21
C GLY A 196 35.83 4.47 50.12
N ALA A 197 36.41 5.68 50.12
CA ALA A 197 35.91 6.81 50.90
C ALA A 197 34.46 7.20 50.54
N PHE A 198 34.11 7.14 49.26
CA PHE A 198 32.73 7.31 48.79
C PHE A 198 31.78 6.30 49.44
N ARG A 199 32.15 5.01 49.44
CA ARG A 199 31.34 3.93 50.03
C ARG A 199 31.24 4.01 51.55
N ASP A 200 32.28 4.51 52.22
CA ASP A 200 32.25 4.76 53.66
C ASP A 200 31.27 5.88 54.02
N LEU A 201 31.26 6.94 53.23
CA LEU A 201 30.33 8.06 53.37
C LEU A 201 28.88 7.62 53.07
N GLU A 202 28.68 6.85 52.00
CA GLU A 202 27.37 6.29 51.64
C GLU A 202 26.80 5.38 52.74
N ALA A 203 27.65 4.58 53.36
CA ALA A 203 27.26 3.69 54.46
C ALA A 203 27.12 4.41 55.82
N GLY A 204 27.38 5.72 55.89
CA GLY A 204 27.35 6.49 57.14
C GLY A 204 28.44 6.09 58.14
N ARG A 205 29.53 5.47 57.69
CA ARG A 205 30.68 5.13 58.54
C ARG A 205 31.54 6.36 58.88
N VAL A 206 31.45 7.40 58.06
CA VAL A 206 32.19 8.67 58.18
C VAL A 206 31.24 9.83 57.92
N ASP A 207 31.41 10.94 58.64
CA ASP A 207 30.66 12.18 58.41
C ASP A 207 31.24 12.98 57.23
N PRO A 208 30.40 13.72 56.47
CA PRO A 208 30.90 14.59 55.40
C PRO A 208 31.83 15.69 55.92
N ALA A 209 32.86 16.00 55.15
CA ALA A 209 33.78 17.08 55.46
C ALA A 209 33.09 18.44 55.44
N LYS A 210 33.58 19.36 56.27
CA LYS A 210 33.09 20.75 56.29
C LYS A 210 33.38 21.42 54.93
N PRO A 211 32.45 22.20 54.35
CA PRO A 211 32.67 22.88 53.07
C PRO A 211 33.91 23.77 53.04
N SER A 212 34.33 24.32 54.19
CA SER A 212 35.55 25.13 54.33
C SER A 212 36.84 24.38 53.95
N VAL A 213 36.82 23.05 53.92
CA VAL A 213 37.96 22.21 53.50
C VAL A 213 38.26 22.39 52.01
N ALA A 214 37.27 22.80 51.19
CA ALA A 214 37.50 23.07 49.78
C ALA A 214 38.38 24.31 49.52
N GLY A 215 38.45 25.26 50.47
CA GLY A 215 39.22 26.50 50.32
C GLY A 215 38.82 27.26 49.05
N ASP A 216 39.83 27.69 48.27
CA ASP A 216 39.66 28.42 47.01
C ASP A 216 39.49 27.50 45.77
N ALA A 217 39.31 26.18 45.98
CA ALA A 217 39.15 25.24 44.87
C ALA A 217 37.85 25.52 44.10
N ALA A 218 37.97 25.72 42.78
CA ALA A 218 36.82 26.02 41.94
C ALA A 218 35.92 24.78 41.76
N PRO A 219 34.58 24.91 41.85
CA PRO A 219 33.67 23.82 41.51
C PRO A 219 33.67 23.57 40.01
N ILE A 220 33.84 22.31 39.61
CA ILE A 220 33.72 21.87 38.21
C ILE A 220 32.35 21.20 38.06
N PRO A 221 31.52 21.64 37.10
CA PRO A 221 30.25 21.01 36.86
C PRO A 221 30.44 19.60 36.30
N ALA A 222 29.50 18.71 36.65
CA ALA A 222 29.36 17.45 35.95
C ALA A 222 29.10 17.71 34.45
N ARG A 223 29.39 16.71 33.61
CA ARG A 223 28.98 16.72 32.20
C ARG A 223 27.46 16.86 32.08
N GLU A 224 27.01 17.20 30.88
CA GLU A 224 25.57 17.28 30.59
C GLU A 224 24.87 15.96 31.01
N PRO A 225 23.66 16.02 31.58
CA PRO A 225 22.99 14.84 32.14
C PRO A 225 22.88 13.67 31.15
N ALA A 226 22.70 13.96 29.86
CA ALA A 226 22.63 12.95 28.80
C ALA A 226 23.98 12.24 28.57
N ASP A 227 25.11 12.92 28.77
CA ASP A 227 26.45 12.36 28.64
C ASP A 227 26.81 11.53 29.87
N VAL A 228 26.51 12.04 31.07
CA VAL A 228 26.67 11.29 32.33
C VAL A 228 25.88 9.99 32.28
N LEU A 229 24.62 10.06 31.83
CA LEU A 229 23.78 8.87 31.71
C LEU A 229 24.34 7.90 30.67
N ARG A 230 24.75 8.36 29.48
CA ARG A 230 25.37 7.51 28.44
C ARG A 230 26.59 6.78 28.98
N LEU A 231 27.43 7.47 29.72
CA LEU A 231 28.65 6.94 30.31
C LEU A 231 28.36 5.86 31.35
N LEU A 232 27.47 6.15 32.31
CA LEU A 232 27.10 5.21 33.36
C LEU A 232 26.35 4.00 32.80
N LEU A 233 25.50 4.19 31.78
CA LEU A 233 24.84 3.09 31.07
C LEU A 233 25.83 2.21 30.31
N GLY A 234 26.84 2.79 29.66
CA GLY A 234 27.91 2.02 29.00
C GLY A 234 28.63 1.10 29.98
N HIS A 235 28.95 1.62 31.16
CA HIS A 235 29.58 0.80 32.20
C HIS A 235 28.63 -0.25 32.82
N LEU A 236 27.34 0.09 33.00
CA LEU A 236 26.34 -0.91 33.42
C LEU A 236 26.18 -2.03 32.39
N GLN A 237 26.32 -1.72 31.10
CA GLN A 237 26.33 -2.71 30.03
C GLN A 237 27.54 -3.64 30.15
N GLU A 238 28.74 -3.12 30.40
CA GLU A 238 29.95 -3.92 30.66
C GLU A 238 29.76 -4.84 31.87
N LYS A 239 29.28 -4.32 33.01
CA LYS A 239 28.98 -5.12 34.21
C LYS A 239 27.91 -6.19 33.98
N SER A 240 26.99 -5.95 33.04
CA SER A 240 25.93 -6.90 32.71
C SER A 240 26.30 -7.85 31.57
N ALA A 241 27.50 -7.75 31.00
CA ALA A 241 27.88 -8.46 29.77
C ALA A 241 27.77 -9.99 29.93
N GLU A 242 28.25 -10.55 31.05
CA GLU A 242 28.15 -11.98 31.33
C GLU A 242 26.70 -12.45 31.44
N ARG A 243 25.84 -11.66 32.10
CA ARG A 243 24.40 -11.97 32.25
C ARG A 243 23.67 -11.89 30.91
N VAL A 244 23.97 -10.88 30.10
CA VAL A 244 23.44 -10.75 28.74
C VAL A 244 23.88 -11.92 27.86
N ALA A 245 25.15 -12.32 27.93
CA ALA A 245 25.68 -13.47 27.21
C ALA A 245 25.00 -14.78 27.65
N ALA A 246 24.84 -14.99 28.96
CA ALA A 246 24.13 -16.15 29.51
C ALA A 246 22.68 -16.20 29.03
N ARG A 247 21.96 -15.06 29.08
CA ARG A 247 20.56 -14.98 28.62
C ARG A 247 20.46 -15.22 27.11
N ARG A 248 21.41 -14.71 26.32
CA ARG A 248 21.47 -14.95 24.87
C ARG A 248 21.65 -16.43 24.58
N ALA A 249 22.57 -17.10 25.27
CA ALA A 249 22.80 -18.54 25.09
C ALA A 249 21.56 -19.38 25.44
N VAL A 250 20.77 -18.98 26.45
CA VAL A 250 19.49 -19.64 26.75
C VAL A 250 18.45 -19.34 25.67
N ALA A 251 18.30 -18.07 25.27
CA ALA A 251 17.34 -17.67 24.24
C ALA A 251 17.59 -18.32 22.88
N GLU A 252 18.86 -18.50 22.48
CA GLU A 252 19.24 -19.19 21.25
C GLU A 252 18.83 -20.67 21.28
N LYS A 253 18.99 -21.34 22.43
CA LYS A 253 18.54 -22.73 22.61
C LYS A 253 17.02 -22.84 22.54
N ASP A 254 16.31 -21.96 23.24
CA ASP A 254 14.84 -21.93 23.26
C ASP A 254 14.29 -21.63 21.85
N LEU A 255 14.87 -20.66 21.14
CA LEU A 255 14.52 -20.31 19.77
C LEU A 255 14.72 -21.50 18.82
N ALA A 256 15.85 -22.20 18.93
CA ALA A 256 16.13 -23.37 18.08
C ALA A 256 15.07 -24.47 18.28
N LEU A 257 14.65 -24.72 19.52
CA LEU A 257 13.60 -25.69 19.83
C LEU A 257 12.24 -25.27 19.25
N GLU A 258 11.85 -24.00 19.39
CA GLU A 258 10.58 -23.50 18.87
C GLU A 258 10.56 -23.41 17.34
N LEU A 259 11.65 -22.98 16.70
CA LEU A 259 11.75 -23.00 15.24
C LEU A 259 11.63 -24.43 14.71
N ALA A 260 12.31 -25.40 15.32
CA ALA A 260 12.20 -26.80 14.91
C ALA A 260 10.75 -27.34 15.10
N ARG A 261 10.02 -26.87 16.12
CA ARG A 261 8.61 -27.21 16.32
C ARG A 261 7.71 -26.57 15.26
N LEU A 262 7.91 -25.29 14.95
CA LEU A 262 7.17 -24.57 13.91
C LEU A 262 7.40 -25.19 12.53
N ASP A 263 8.66 -25.51 12.20
CA ASP A 263 9.03 -26.13 10.93
C ASP A 263 8.31 -27.48 10.77
N ARG A 264 8.32 -28.35 11.80
CA ARG A 264 7.56 -29.62 11.76
C ARG A 264 6.05 -29.41 11.60
N TYR A 265 5.48 -28.44 12.32
CA TYR A 265 4.05 -28.14 12.26
C TYR A 265 3.63 -27.68 10.85
N PHE A 266 4.35 -26.73 10.27
CA PHE A 266 4.05 -26.23 8.93
C PHE A 266 4.40 -27.25 7.84
N GLU A 267 5.43 -28.08 8.01
CA GLU A 267 5.73 -29.17 7.09
C GLU A 267 4.57 -30.18 7.02
N THR A 268 3.94 -30.53 8.16
CA THR A 268 2.74 -31.38 8.17
C THR A 268 1.59 -30.72 7.42
N ILE A 269 1.29 -29.45 7.68
CA ILE A 269 0.19 -28.74 7.02
C ILE A 269 0.45 -28.60 5.53
N LEU A 270 1.67 -28.28 5.11
CA LEU A 270 2.04 -28.13 3.70
C LEU A 270 1.89 -29.44 2.93
N LYS A 271 2.17 -30.60 3.55
CA LYS A 271 1.96 -31.93 2.95
C LYS A 271 0.48 -32.24 2.69
N GLU A 272 -0.43 -31.62 3.43
CA GLU A 272 -1.88 -31.79 3.29
C GLU A 272 -2.49 -30.83 2.24
N GLN A 273 -1.75 -29.82 1.77
CA GLN A 273 -2.23 -28.88 0.76
C GLN A 273 -1.88 -29.34 -0.67
N THR A 274 -2.88 -29.35 -1.55
CA THR A 274 -2.72 -29.66 -2.98
C THR A 274 -2.99 -28.47 -3.88
N ASP A 275 -3.66 -27.44 -3.36
CA ASP A 275 -3.99 -26.21 -4.08
C ASP A 275 -2.84 -25.17 -4.04
N PRO A 276 -2.42 -24.60 -5.20
CA PRO A 276 -1.31 -23.65 -5.27
C PRO A 276 -1.51 -22.35 -4.47
N GLU A 277 -2.74 -21.82 -4.41
CA GLU A 277 -3.03 -20.58 -3.68
C GLU A 277 -2.96 -20.79 -2.16
N SER A 278 -3.48 -21.94 -1.70
CA SER A 278 -3.41 -22.40 -0.32
C SER A 278 -1.95 -22.68 0.11
N LEU A 279 -1.15 -23.32 -0.76
CA LEU A 279 0.29 -23.51 -0.54
C LEU A 279 1.04 -22.18 -0.37
N GLY A 280 0.76 -21.20 -1.23
CA GLY A 280 1.35 -19.86 -1.14
C GLY A 280 1.00 -19.16 0.17
N THR A 281 -0.27 -19.26 0.59
CA THR A 281 -0.77 -18.64 1.83
C THR A 281 -0.14 -19.25 3.08
N VAL A 282 -0.08 -20.59 3.16
CA VAL A 282 0.53 -21.29 4.30
C VAL A 282 2.03 -21.01 4.38
N THR A 283 2.73 -20.97 3.24
CA THR A 283 4.16 -20.65 3.17
C THR A 283 4.44 -19.24 3.71
N ALA A 284 3.68 -18.23 3.25
CA ALA A 284 3.82 -16.87 3.73
C ALA A 284 3.52 -16.73 5.24
N LEU A 285 2.57 -17.52 5.76
CA LEU A 285 2.29 -17.57 7.20
C LEU A 285 3.44 -18.21 7.99
N ALA A 286 4.03 -19.31 7.48
CA ALA A 286 5.16 -19.98 8.10
C ALA A 286 6.38 -19.04 8.20
N GLU A 287 6.72 -18.36 7.10
CA GLU A 287 7.80 -17.37 7.07
C GLU A 287 7.55 -16.21 8.06
N ARG A 288 6.31 -15.72 8.12
CA ARG A 288 5.93 -14.66 9.05
C ARG A 288 6.10 -15.09 10.50
N ARG A 289 5.62 -16.28 10.87
CA ARG A 289 5.74 -16.84 12.23
C ARG A 289 7.19 -17.08 12.62
N ARG A 290 8.01 -17.60 11.69
CA ARG A 290 9.46 -17.74 11.88
C ARG A 290 10.12 -16.39 12.18
N ALA A 291 9.84 -15.37 11.38
CA ALA A 291 10.38 -14.02 11.57
C ALA A 291 9.90 -13.39 12.89
N GLU A 292 8.65 -13.64 13.30
CA GLU A 292 8.11 -13.20 14.59
C GLU A 292 8.86 -13.84 15.77
N GLU A 293 9.09 -15.16 15.74
CA GLU A 293 9.75 -15.87 16.83
C GLU A 293 11.23 -15.49 16.96
N ILE A 294 11.92 -15.26 15.82
CA ILE A 294 13.29 -14.73 15.80
C ILE A 294 13.33 -13.36 16.51
N ARG A 295 12.47 -12.42 16.10
CA ARG A 295 12.40 -11.08 16.71
C ARG A 295 12.03 -11.12 18.20
N ARG A 296 11.17 -12.07 18.60
CA ARG A 296 10.75 -12.23 20.00
C ARG A 296 11.89 -12.77 20.86
N SER A 297 12.74 -13.62 20.30
CA SER A 297 13.87 -14.25 20.99
C SER A 297 15.13 -13.38 21.05
N GLU A 298 15.16 -12.24 20.35
CA GLU A 298 16.21 -11.23 20.54
C GLU A 298 16.25 -10.75 21.99
N VAL A 299 17.44 -10.79 22.60
CA VAL A 299 17.64 -10.32 23.97
C VAL A 299 17.53 -8.80 24.01
N LYS A 300 16.56 -8.29 24.75
CA LYS A 300 16.35 -6.87 25.02
C LYS A 300 16.69 -6.58 26.48
N ALA A 301 17.67 -5.70 26.69
CA ALA A 301 17.98 -5.16 28.00
C ALA A 301 17.26 -3.82 28.18
N VAL A 302 16.43 -3.72 29.22
CA VAL A 302 15.78 -2.47 29.63
C VAL A 302 16.42 -2.03 30.94
N VAL A 303 17.05 -0.86 30.93
CA VAL A 303 17.70 -0.28 32.11
C VAL A 303 16.78 0.80 32.67
N HIS A 304 16.41 0.66 33.94
CA HIS A 304 15.66 1.65 34.69
C HIS A 304 16.58 2.29 35.74
N PRO A 305 17.08 3.51 35.51
CA PRO A 305 17.79 4.28 36.52
C PRO A 305 16.93 4.40 37.79
N LEU A 306 17.46 3.99 38.94
CA LEU A 306 16.75 4.05 40.22
C LEU A 306 17.23 5.26 41.02
N GLN A 307 18.55 5.42 41.16
CA GLN A 307 19.14 6.45 42.01
C GLN A 307 20.55 6.81 41.56
N LEU A 308 20.84 8.10 41.45
CA LEU A 308 22.18 8.63 41.30
C LEU A 308 22.69 9.07 42.68
N ILE A 309 23.77 8.45 43.16
CA ILE A 309 24.39 8.78 44.44
C ILE A 309 25.66 9.58 44.13
N GLU A 310 25.80 10.74 44.76
CA GLU A 310 26.87 11.70 44.46
C GLU A 310 27.53 12.22 45.73
N ALA A 311 28.82 12.51 45.63
CA ALA A 311 29.61 13.22 46.62
C ALA A 311 30.48 14.25 45.89
N SER A 312 31.06 15.18 46.63
CA SER A 312 32.09 16.08 46.12
C SER A 312 33.46 15.59 46.55
N ALA A 313 34.44 15.64 45.66
CA ALA A 313 35.83 15.29 45.96
C ALA A 313 36.77 16.42 45.54
N LEU A 314 37.85 16.62 46.31
CA LEU A 314 38.93 17.51 45.92
C LEU A 314 39.88 16.80 44.97
N ILE A 315 40.10 17.41 43.82
CA ILE A 315 40.88 16.87 42.71
C ILE A 315 41.94 17.90 42.32
N GLU A 316 43.18 17.43 42.11
CA GLU A 316 44.23 18.18 41.44
C GLU A 316 44.13 17.95 39.94
N ARG A 317 44.21 19.02 39.16
CA ARG A 317 44.02 19.03 37.72
C ARG A 317 45.19 19.73 37.04
N VAL A 318 45.74 19.11 36.01
CA VAL A 318 46.74 19.70 35.12
C VAL A 318 46.15 19.78 33.72
N GLU A 319 46.24 20.96 33.11
CA GLU A 319 45.73 21.20 31.76
C GLU A 319 46.87 21.37 30.76
N TRP A 320 46.78 20.71 29.62
CA TRP A 320 47.65 20.90 28.47
C TRP A 320 46.90 21.63 27.37
N ARG A 321 47.57 22.60 26.75
CA ARG A 321 47.15 23.20 25.48
C ARG A 321 47.71 22.38 24.34
N LEU A 322 46.83 21.78 23.56
CA LEU A 322 47.16 21.01 22.37
C LEU A 322 47.12 21.93 21.15
N GLU A 323 48.07 21.76 20.23
CA GLU A 323 48.11 22.49 18.96
C GLU A 323 48.41 21.51 17.82
N SER A 324 47.52 21.43 16.83
CA SER A 324 47.75 20.61 15.64
C SER A 324 48.69 21.32 14.66
N THR A 325 49.27 20.56 13.74
CA THR A 325 50.10 21.04 12.62
C THR A 325 49.35 22.01 11.70
N ARG A 326 48.02 22.00 11.72
CA ARG A 326 47.15 22.94 10.98
C ARG A 326 46.71 24.14 11.83
N GLY A 327 47.32 24.35 13.00
CA GLY A 327 47.03 25.48 13.88
C GLY A 327 45.73 25.37 14.68
N ARG A 328 45.09 24.19 14.72
CA ARG A 328 43.91 23.95 15.56
C ARG A 328 44.34 23.80 17.01
N ARG A 329 43.54 24.31 17.95
CA ARG A 329 43.88 24.29 19.38
C ARG A 329 42.81 23.57 20.17
N ALA A 330 43.22 22.79 21.17
CA ALA A 330 42.31 22.16 22.12
C ALA A 330 42.94 22.11 23.51
N THR A 331 42.15 21.76 24.52
CA THR A 331 42.64 21.52 25.87
C THR A 331 42.44 20.06 26.26
N PHE A 332 43.43 19.49 26.95
CA PHE A 332 43.34 18.18 27.57
C PHE A 332 43.72 18.27 29.04
N SER A 333 43.08 17.50 29.90
CA SER A 333 43.34 17.55 31.34
C SER A 333 43.57 16.18 31.91
N ALA A 334 44.57 16.08 32.77
CA ALA A 334 44.79 14.96 33.66
C ALA A 334 44.36 15.38 35.06
N GLN A 335 43.97 14.39 35.85
CA GLN A 335 43.44 14.64 37.17
C GLN A 335 43.83 13.57 38.17
N CYS A 336 43.99 13.97 39.42
CA CYS A 336 44.38 13.11 40.52
C CYS A 336 43.52 13.43 41.75
N SER A 337 43.02 12.40 42.41
CA SER A 337 42.31 12.55 43.68
C SER A 337 43.30 12.94 44.77
N LEU A 338 42.97 13.93 45.60
CA LEU A 338 43.72 14.22 46.84
C LEU A 338 43.46 13.18 47.95
N SER A 339 42.72 12.12 47.63
CA SER A 339 42.46 10.99 48.51
C SER A 339 43.26 9.76 48.12
N GLY A 340 44.17 9.39 49.01
CA GLY A 340 44.97 8.16 48.93
C GLY A 340 46.19 8.28 48.04
N ALA A 341 46.73 7.15 47.59
CA ALA A 341 47.86 7.07 46.67
C ALA A 341 47.38 7.05 45.21
N ALA A 342 46.43 7.93 44.87
CA ALA A 342 45.77 7.92 43.58
C ALA A 342 46.72 8.30 42.43
N ASP A 343 46.69 7.54 41.34
CA ASP A 343 47.44 7.85 40.13
C ASP A 343 46.76 8.94 39.29
N TRP A 344 47.55 9.61 38.45
CA TRP A 344 47.04 10.57 37.48
C TRP A 344 46.18 9.86 36.43
N ILE A 345 44.92 10.27 36.35
CA ILE A 345 43.96 9.77 35.38
C ILE A 345 44.00 10.69 34.16
N MET A 346 44.33 10.12 33.01
CA MET A 346 44.29 10.78 31.71
C MET A 346 43.18 10.12 30.88
N ALA A 347 42.01 10.76 30.80
CA ALA A 347 40.82 10.19 30.20
C ALA A 347 40.34 11.03 29.01
N CYS A 348 39.84 10.36 27.99
CA CYS A 348 39.21 10.99 26.84
C CYS A 348 37.99 11.83 27.29
N PRO A 349 37.92 13.14 26.96
CA PRO A 349 36.76 13.97 27.26
C PRO A 349 35.46 13.45 26.66
N GLN A 350 35.51 12.62 25.61
CA GLN A 350 34.33 12.02 25.01
C GLN A 350 33.90 10.73 25.75
N CYS A 351 34.75 9.70 25.73
CA CYS A 351 34.36 8.36 26.21
C CYS A 351 34.83 8.01 27.61
N GLY A 352 35.70 8.81 28.24
CA GLY A 352 36.25 8.51 29.56
C GLY A 352 37.37 7.45 29.59
N ALA A 353 37.60 6.76 28.47
CA ALA A 353 38.67 5.77 28.37
C ALA A 353 40.06 6.42 28.28
N PRO A 354 41.13 5.74 28.75
CA PRO A 354 42.49 6.22 28.57
C PRO A 354 42.85 6.23 27.07
N PRO A 355 43.23 7.38 26.49
CA PRO A 355 43.55 7.49 25.07
C PRO A 355 44.94 6.91 24.78
N ALA A 356 45.08 6.12 23.71
CA ALA A 356 46.41 5.79 23.17
C ALA A 356 47.00 6.96 22.37
N THR A 357 46.16 7.85 21.83
CA THR A 357 46.58 9.06 21.12
C THR A 357 45.53 10.16 21.28
N LEU A 358 45.97 11.39 21.53
CA LEU A 358 45.11 12.57 21.57
C LEU A 358 44.93 13.14 20.17
N VAL A 359 43.69 13.42 19.81
CA VAL A 359 43.31 13.96 18.50
C VAL A 359 42.62 15.30 18.70
N VAL A 360 43.14 16.33 18.03
CA VAL A 360 42.58 17.69 18.06
C VAL A 360 41.50 17.77 16.99
N CYS A 361 40.26 18.01 17.40
CA CYS A 361 39.14 18.18 16.48
C CYS A 361 39.33 19.46 15.67
N ARG A 362 38.96 19.42 14.39
CA ARG A 362 38.98 20.62 13.53
C ARG A 362 38.01 21.72 13.94
N HIS A 363 36.95 21.37 14.67
CA HIS A 363 35.92 22.31 15.10
C HIS A 363 36.51 23.45 15.94
N GLU A 364 36.04 24.68 15.73
CA GLU A 364 36.61 25.89 16.35
C GLU A 364 36.44 25.93 17.88
N GLY A 365 35.52 25.13 18.43
CA GLY A 365 35.32 24.99 19.89
C GLY A 365 36.49 24.33 20.63
N GLY A 366 37.50 23.83 19.92
CA GLY A 366 38.75 23.34 20.51
C GLY A 366 38.62 22.05 21.31
N HIS A 367 38.03 21.03 20.69
CA HIS A 367 37.77 19.74 21.33
C HIS A 367 38.95 18.78 21.16
N CYS A 368 39.16 17.93 22.17
CA CYS A 368 40.12 16.83 22.14
C CYS A 368 39.39 15.50 22.37
N SER A 369 39.75 14.47 21.60
CA SER A 369 39.21 13.12 21.72
C SER A 369 40.31 12.07 21.56
N CYS A 370 40.05 10.84 22.01
CA CYS A 370 40.91 9.69 21.73
C CYS A 370 40.79 9.23 20.26
N GLU A 371 41.69 8.34 19.85
CA GLU A 371 41.70 7.71 18.54
C GLU A 371 40.38 7.02 18.18
N ALA A 372 39.72 6.36 19.15
CA ALA A 372 38.45 5.66 18.94
C ALA A 372 37.25 6.61 18.82
N CYS A 373 37.33 7.80 19.39
CA CYS A 373 36.27 8.83 19.35
C CYS A 373 36.49 9.86 18.24
N SER A 374 37.50 9.66 17.41
CA SER A 374 37.90 10.55 16.33
C SER A 374 37.82 9.84 14.98
N HIS A 375 37.56 10.62 13.95
CA HIS A 375 37.60 10.17 12.57
C HIS A 375 38.40 11.17 11.73
N ARG A 376 38.96 10.69 10.62
CA ARG A 376 39.66 11.54 9.66
C ARG A 376 38.76 11.78 8.46
N CYS A 377 38.43 13.04 8.18
CA CYS A 377 37.50 13.38 7.10
C CYS A 377 38.07 12.97 5.74
N SER A 378 37.33 12.19 4.96
CA SER A 378 37.74 11.75 3.62
C SER A 378 37.86 12.89 2.60
N VAL A 379 37.26 14.06 2.87
CA VAL A 379 37.25 15.21 1.97
C VAL A 379 38.43 16.17 2.23
N CYS A 380 38.70 16.54 3.49
CA CYS A 380 39.77 17.51 3.84
C CYS A 380 40.97 16.92 4.59
N ALA A 381 40.90 15.63 4.92
CA ALA A 381 41.91 14.89 5.67
C ALA A 381 42.23 15.43 7.09
N GLU A 382 41.38 16.31 7.65
CA GLU A 382 41.45 16.74 9.06
C GLU A 382 40.72 15.76 9.98
N ASP A 383 41.21 15.64 11.21
CA ASP A 383 40.54 14.88 12.24
C ASP A 383 39.37 15.66 12.86
N PHE A 384 38.32 14.95 13.22
CA PHE A 384 37.16 15.48 13.91
C PHE A 384 36.64 14.46 14.93
N CYS A 385 36.04 14.92 16.02
CA CYS A 385 35.43 14.04 17.01
C CYS A 385 34.05 13.56 16.55
N ALA A 386 33.55 12.48 17.12
CA ALA A 386 32.25 11.87 16.75
C ALA A 386 31.04 12.84 16.77
N GLU A 387 31.12 13.95 17.49
CA GLU A 387 30.07 14.98 17.54
C GLU A 387 30.09 15.97 16.36
N HIS A 388 31.24 16.19 15.73
CA HIS A 388 31.42 17.21 14.69
C HIS A 388 31.57 16.59 13.30
N GLY A 389 30.66 15.67 12.97
CA GLY A 389 30.59 15.03 11.67
C GLY A 389 29.79 13.74 11.67
N ILE A 390 30.02 12.91 10.67
CA ILE A 390 29.44 11.57 10.54
C ILE A 390 30.54 10.54 10.44
N GLY A 391 30.36 9.40 11.10
CA GLY A 391 31.28 8.27 10.98
C GLY A 391 31.18 7.56 9.64
N GLN A 392 30.02 7.65 8.96
CA GLN A 392 29.76 6.93 7.72
C GLN A 392 28.91 7.75 6.73
N CYS A 393 29.48 8.09 5.58
CA CYS A 393 28.75 8.66 4.45
C CYS A 393 27.85 7.60 3.81
N ARG A 394 26.62 7.99 3.44
CA ARG A 394 25.64 7.09 2.81
C ARG A 394 26.12 6.42 1.51
N VAL A 395 27.10 6.98 0.82
CA VAL A 395 27.51 6.51 -0.52
C VAL A 395 28.66 5.51 -0.45
N ASP A 396 29.73 5.83 0.29
CA ASP A 396 30.98 5.06 0.34
C ASP A 396 31.34 4.56 1.76
N GLY A 397 30.53 4.90 2.76
CA GLY A 397 30.77 4.55 4.16
C GLY A 397 31.90 5.32 4.84
N GLN A 398 32.55 6.28 4.15
CA GLN A 398 33.69 7.01 4.70
C GLN A 398 33.25 8.18 5.60
N PRO A 399 34.03 8.50 6.65
CA PRO A 399 33.70 9.59 7.56
C PRO A 399 33.86 10.98 6.93
N ALA A 400 33.02 11.92 7.34
CA ALA A 400 33.10 13.33 6.93
C ALA A 400 32.79 14.26 8.10
N CYS A 401 33.57 15.32 8.25
CA CYS A 401 33.31 16.34 9.27
C CYS A 401 32.08 17.19 8.94
N ASP A 402 31.53 17.84 9.95
CA ASP A 402 30.38 18.77 9.89
C ASP A 402 30.33 19.70 8.65
N GLU A 403 31.42 20.39 8.30
CA GLU A 403 31.44 21.28 7.13
C GLU A 403 31.22 20.56 5.79
N HIS A 404 31.60 19.28 5.72
CA HIS A 404 31.48 18.44 4.53
C HIS A 404 30.25 17.53 4.57
N VAL A 405 29.46 17.55 5.64
CA VAL A 405 28.24 16.74 5.75
C VAL A 405 27.05 17.49 5.19
N ARG A 406 26.23 16.79 4.40
CA ARG A 406 24.95 17.28 3.88
C ARG A 406 23.87 16.22 4.09
N VAL A 407 22.62 16.65 4.25
CA VAL A 407 21.46 15.75 4.34
C VAL A 407 20.81 15.69 2.97
N CYS A 408 20.62 14.48 2.42
CA CYS A 408 19.98 14.30 1.12
C CYS A 408 18.46 14.53 1.21
N PRO A 409 17.85 15.44 0.41
CA PRO A 409 16.40 15.65 0.42
C PRO A 409 15.57 14.44 -0.01
N SER A 410 16.17 13.50 -0.77
CA SER A 410 15.48 12.31 -1.29
C SER A 410 15.42 11.16 -0.28
N CYS A 411 16.55 10.80 0.34
CA CYS A 411 16.60 9.66 1.28
C CYS A 411 16.71 10.08 2.75
N ARG A 412 16.89 11.37 3.04
CA ARG A 412 17.10 11.96 4.38
C ARG A 412 18.35 11.45 5.12
N LEU A 413 19.23 10.74 4.44
CA LEU A 413 20.49 10.24 4.99
C LEU A 413 21.62 11.25 4.73
N GLN A 414 22.63 11.23 5.61
CA GLN A 414 23.79 12.10 5.55
C GLN A 414 24.83 11.57 4.54
N HIS A 415 25.42 12.47 3.77
CA HIS A 415 26.48 12.18 2.79
C HIS A 415 27.52 13.28 2.79
N CYS A 416 28.73 12.97 2.33
CA CYS A 416 29.78 13.97 2.20
C CYS A 416 29.59 14.82 0.93
N THR A 417 30.17 16.02 0.91
CA THR A 417 30.14 16.95 -0.24
C THR A 417 30.80 16.38 -1.49
N ALA A 418 31.77 15.45 -1.35
CA ALA A 418 32.35 14.76 -2.50
C ALA A 418 31.35 13.83 -3.21
N HIS A 419 30.32 13.35 -2.49
CA HIS A 419 29.22 12.55 -3.02
C HIS A 419 27.92 13.33 -3.16
N ALA A 420 28.00 14.65 -3.26
CA ALA A 420 26.89 15.51 -3.60
C ALA A 420 26.84 15.72 -5.12
N GLY A 421 25.65 15.55 -5.70
CA GLY A 421 25.36 15.97 -7.07
C GLY A 421 24.13 16.87 -7.10
N VAL A 422 23.82 17.41 -8.28
CA VAL A 422 22.71 18.35 -8.46
C VAL A 422 21.57 17.68 -9.22
N CYS A 423 20.35 17.80 -8.71
CA CYS A 423 19.15 17.38 -9.43
C CYS A 423 18.82 18.38 -10.53
N ALA A 424 18.63 17.91 -11.76
CA ALA A 424 18.33 18.76 -12.91
C ALA A 424 16.92 19.38 -12.91
N GLU A 425 16.02 18.97 -12.02
CA GLU A 425 14.65 19.51 -11.98
C GLU A 425 14.59 20.83 -11.16
N ASP A 426 15.14 20.82 -9.94
CA ASP A 426 15.06 21.97 -9.01
C ASP A 426 16.44 22.55 -8.63
N GLY A 427 17.54 21.99 -9.14
CA GLY A 427 18.90 22.46 -8.83
C GLY A 427 19.39 22.17 -7.40
N HIS A 428 18.62 21.44 -6.58
CA HIS A 428 19.04 21.10 -5.22
C HIS A 428 20.10 20.00 -5.19
N ALA A 429 20.94 20.02 -4.15
CA ALA A 429 21.94 18.99 -3.90
C ALA A 429 21.31 17.70 -3.35
N ALA A 430 21.67 16.55 -3.91
CA ALA A 430 21.29 15.23 -3.43
C ALA A 430 22.49 14.29 -3.48
N CYS A 431 22.47 13.21 -2.69
CA CYS A 431 23.55 12.23 -2.76
C CYS A 431 23.56 11.54 -4.13
N THR A 432 24.76 11.21 -4.62
CA THR A 432 24.95 10.54 -5.91
C THR A 432 24.21 9.20 -5.99
N ALA A 433 24.05 8.49 -4.86
CA ALA A 433 23.25 7.25 -4.81
C ALA A 433 21.74 7.46 -5.08
N CYS A 434 21.21 8.67 -4.92
CA CYS A 434 19.83 9.01 -5.26
C CYS A 434 19.71 9.67 -6.64
N LEU A 435 20.81 9.95 -7.32
CA LEU A 435 20.82 10.60 -8.62
C LEU A 435 21.03 9.57 -9.72
N ALA A 436 20.17 9.59 -10.73
CA ALA A 436 20.31 8.75 -11.91
C ALA A 436 19.71 9.46 -13.13
N PRO A 437 20.18 9.15 -14.35
CA PRO A 437 19.63 9.72 -15.57
C PRO A 437 18.20 9.25 -15.81
N CYS A 438 17.36 10.15 -16.34
CA CYS A 438 16.06 9.81 -16.89
C CYS A 438 16.23 8.91 -18.11
N GLY A 439 15.58 7.74 -18.13
CA GLY A 439 15.63 6.76 -19.23
C GLY A 439 14.92 7.19 -20.52
N SER A 440 14.51 8.46 -20.62
CA SER A 440 13.90 9.05 -21.82
C SER A 440 14.70 10.28 -22.29
N CYS A 441 14.95 11.28 -21.43
CA CYS A 441 15.68 12.50 -21.82
C CYS A 441 17.13 12.59 -21.32
N GLY A 442 17.63 11.62 -20.55
CA GLY A 442 19.00 11.59 -20.02
C GLY A 442 19.30 12.57 -18.87
N ARG A 443 18.40 13.51 -18.55
CA ARG A 443 18.59 14.46 -17.43
C ARG A 443 18.75 13.71 -16.10
N VAL A 444 19.75 14.10 -15.31
CA VAL A 444 20.03 13.49 -13.99
C VAL A 444 19.06 14.02 -12.95
N ILE A 445 18.21 13.14 -12.42
CA ILE A 445 17.15 13.48 -11.48
C ILE A 445 17.27 12.65 -10.21
N CYS A 446 16.82 13.23 -9.10
CA CYS A 446 16.82 12.55 -7.82
C CYS A 446 15.59 11.63 -7.67
N ASN A 447 15.64 10.64 -6.78
CA ASN A 447 14.50 9.73 -6.52
C ASN A 447 13.19 10.46 -6.18
N ARG A 448 13.24 11.67 -5.64
CA ARG A 448 12.05 12.46 -5.31
C ARG A 448 11.35 13.02 -6.56
N HIS A 449 12.09 13.33 -7.61
CA HIS A 449 11.56 13.90 -8.86
C HIS A 449 11.50 12.87 -9.98
N ALA A 450 11.50 11.59 -9.60
CA ALA A 450 11.54 10.49 -10.51
C ALA A 450 10.50 9.44 -10.15
N GLU A 451 9.82 8.92 -11.15
CA GLU A 451 8.96 7.75 -11.01
C GLU A 451 9.53 6.60 -11.83
N GLN A 452 9.40 5.38 -11.32
CA GLN A 452 9.89 4.19 -11.99
C GLN A 452 8.76 3.59 -12.83
N SER A 453 8.98 3.39 -14.13
CA SER A 453 8.02 2.65 -14.96
C SER A 453 7.97 1.18 -14.56
N HIS A 454 6.85 0.52 -14.85
CA HIS A 454 6.69 -0.92 -14.61
C HIS A 454 7.67 -1.75 -15.44
N ALA A 455 8.03 -2.93 -14.93
CA ALA A 455 8.85 -3.89 -15.65
C ALA A 455 8.21 -4.36 -16.97
N GLU A 456 6.87 -4.37 -17.03
CA GLU A 456 6.08 -4.76 -18.20
C GLU A 456 5.84 -3.60 -19.18
N ALA A 457 6.32 -2.39 -18.87
CA ALA A 457 6.27 -1.27 -19.81
C ALA A 457 7.02 -1.63 -21.12
N PRO A 458 6.64 -1.04 -22.27
CA PRO A 458 7.25 -1.39 -23.56
C PRO A 458 8.79 -1.32 -23.60
N LYS A 459 9.39 -0.35 -22.89
CA LYS A 459 10.85 -0.22 -22.74
C LYS A 459 11.38 -0.70 -21.37
N GLY A 460 10.62 -1.54 -20.69
CA GLY A 460 10.93 -2.08 -19.37
C GLY A 460 10.94 -1.03 -18.26
N SER A 461 11.45 -1.45 -17.09
CA SER A 461 11.53 -0.57 -15.93
C SER A 461 12.67 0.43 -16.08
N ARG A 462 12.32 1.72 -16.10
CA ARG A 462 13.25 2.83 -16.20
C ARG A 462 12.79 4.00 -15.33
N ARG A 463 13.75 4.82 -14.95
CA ARG A 463 13.50 6.04 -14.19
C ARG A 463 13.06 7.16 -15.11
N LEU A 464 11.94 7.81 -14.83
CA LEU A 464 11.38 8.89 -15.65
C LEU A 464 11.22 10.17 -14.84
N CYS A 465 11.58 11.33 -15.42
CA CYS A 465 11.25 12.63 -14.84
C CYS A 465 9.78 12.98 -15.09
N ALA A 466 9.25 13.93 -14.33
CA ALA A 466 7.87 14.41 -14.46
C ALA A 466 7.50 14.81 -15.91
N ALA A 467 8.42 15.47 -16.64
CA ALA A 467 8.16 15.86 -18.02
C ALA A 467 8.04 14.67 -18.99
N CYS A 468 8.81 13.60 -18.76
CA CYS A 468 8.84 12.39 -19.59
C CYS A 468 7.84 11.33 -19.15
N LEU A 469 7.23 11.47 -17.97
CA LEU A 469 6.26 10.52 -17.44
C LEU A 469 4.89 10.73 -18.08
N ARG A 470 4.26 9.64 -18.48
CA ARG A 470 2.86 9.57 -18.93
C ARG A 470 2.20 8.36 -18.27
N TYR A 471 0.87 8.37 -18.23
CA TYR A 471 0.10 7.24 -17.73
C TYR A 471 -0.71 6.64 -18.87
N CYS A 472 -0.61 5.32 -19.06
CA CYS A 472 -1.29 4.61 -20.13
C CYS A 472 -2.75 4.30 -19.76
N GLU A 473 -3.68 4.74 -20.60
CA GLU A 473 -5.13 4.55 -20.40
C GLU A 473 -5.66 3.23 -20.99
N GLY A 474 -4.78 2.42 -21.57
CA GLY A 474 -5.14 1.11 -22.09
C GLY A 474 -5.29 0.03 -21.01
N GLY A 475 -4.83 0.29 -19.77
CA GLY A 475 -4.89 -0.62 -18.63
C GLY A 475 -5.29 0.09 -17.33
N THR A 476 -4.47 -0.03 -16.28
CA THR A 476 -4.69 0.48 -14.92
C THR A 476 -4.05 1.86 -14.65
N SER A 477 -3.81 2.68 -15.67
CA SER A 477 -3.03 3.94 -15.56
C SER A 477 -1.58 3.69 -15.16
N GLU A 478 -0.92 2.77 -15.85
CA GLU A 478 0.48 2.42 -15.60
C GLU A 478 1.44 3.56 -16.01
N PRO A 479 2.48 3.87 -15.20
CA PRO A 479 3.52 4.82 -15.56
C PRO A 479 4.40 4.32 -16.71
N VAL A 480 4.44 5.12 -17.79
CA VAL A 480 5.21 4.87 -19.01
C VAL A 480 5.91 6.16 -19.46
N GLY A 481 6.89 6.04 -20.34
CA GLY A 481 7.59 7.17 -20.94
C GLY A 481 6.80 7.84 -22.07
N VAL A 482 7.06 9.12 -22.28
CA VAL A 482 6.48 9.89 -23.39
C VAL A 482 6.89 9.35 -24.77
N ASP A 483 8.03 8.66 -24.84
CA ASP A 483 8.62 8.07 -26.04
C ASP A 483 8.09 6.66 -26.39
N GLU A 484 7.09 6.16 -25.66
CA GLU A 484 6.44 4.87 -25.95
C GLU A 484 4.90 4.96 -26.00
N VAL A 485 4.36 6.18 -26.06
CA VAL A 485 2.91 6.42 -26.12
C VAL A 485 2.48 7.12 -27.40
N VAL A 486 1.26 6.83 -27.80
CA VAL A 486 0.50 7.59 -28.81
C VAL A 486 -0.78 8.13 -28.19
N GLN A 487 -1.41 9.13 -28.81
CA GLN A 487 -2.71 9.62 -28.34
C GLN A 487 -3.84 8.78 -28.92
N CYS A 488 -4.79 8.39 -28.08
CA CYS A 488 -6.03 7.77 -28.53
C CYS A 488 -6.85 8.77 -29.35
N ALA A 489 -7.28 8.43 -30.56
CA ALA A 489 -8.05 9.34 -31.40
C ALA A 489 -9.43 9.72 -30.82
N THR A 490 -9.97 8.92 -29.89
CA THR A 490 -11.27 9.21 -29.24
C THR A 490 -11.16 10.12 -28.01
N CYS A 491 -10.18 9.90 -27.12
CA CYS A 491 -10.07 10.67 -25.87
C CYS A 491 -8.81 11.52 -25.74
N SER A 492 -7.93 11.49 -26.74
CA SER A 492 -6.63 12.18 -26.78
C SER A 492 -5.64 11.81 -25.68
N LYS A 493 -5.99 10.87 -24.79
CA LYS A 493 -5.12 10.41 -23.73
C LYS A 493 -4.04 9.44 -24.25
N SER A 494 -2.94 9.35 -23.51
CA SER A 494 -1.79 8.51 -23.85
C SER A 494 -2.09 7.01 -23.72
N VAL A 495 -1.67 6.24 -24.72
CA VAL A 495 -1.75 4.78 -24.75
C VAL A 495 -0.40 4.23 -25.18
N CYS A 496 0.16 3.31 -24.40
CA CYS A 496 1.45 2.71 -24.69
C CYS A 496 1.37 1.79 -25.93
N THR A 497 2.51 1.52 -26.56
CA THR A 497 2.56 0.67 -27.75
C THR A 497 2.07 -0.77 -27.54
N VAL A 498 2.05 -1.25 -26.30
CA VAL A 498 1.51 -2.58 -25.93
C VAL A 498 -0.01 -2.56 -25.86
N HIS A 499 -0.61 -1.51 -25.29
CA HIS A 499 -2.05 -1.41 -25.08
C HIS A 499 -2.79 -0.65 -26.19
N ARG A 500 -2.07 -0.06 -27.16
CA ARG A 500 -2.70 0.55 -28.33
C ARG A 500 -3.22 -0.54 -29.27
N ALA A 501 -4.37 -0.30 -29.85
CA ALA A 501 -4.87 -1.07 -30.97
C ALA A 501 -5.52 -0.12 -31.98
N GLU A 502 -5.62 -0.55 -33.22
CA GLU A 502 -6.10 0.28 -34.32
C GLU A 502 -7.55 -0.11 -34.68
N CYS A 503 -8.37 0.89 -35.02
CA CYS A 503 -9.67 0.61 -35.60
C CYS A 503 -9.47 0.17 -37.06
N VAL A 504 -10.05 -0.98 -37.41
CA VAL A 504 -9.86 -1.59 -38.73
C VAL A 504 -10.45 -0.77 -39.90
N VAL A 505 -11.29 0.22 -39.62
CA VAL A 505 -12.02 1.01 -40.62
C VAL A 505 -11.25 2.28 -41.00
N ASP A 506 -10.64 2.98 -40.04
CA ASP A 506 -9.91 4.24 -40.24
C ASP A 506 -8.39 4.12 -40.04
N GLY A 507 -7.92 3.03 -39.41
CA GLY A 507 -6.51 2.82 -39.06
C GLY A 507 -6.01 3.67 -37.89
N GLU A 508 -6.89 4.40 -37.19
CA GLU A 508 -6.49 5.26 -36.08
C GLU A 508 -6.23 4.46 -34.81
N ALA A 509 -5.27 4.91 -33.99
CA ALA A 509 -4.92 4.27 -32.73
C ALA A 509 -5.89 4.66 -31.60
N HIS A 510 -6.38 3.67 -30.86
CA HIS A 510 -7.28 3.85 -29.73
C HIS A 510 -6.79 3.11 -28.49
N CYS A 511 -7.29 3.51 -27.32
CA CYS A 511 -7.18 2.69 -26.12
C CYS A 511 -8.20 1.54 -26.16
N SER A 512 -7.90 0.47 -25.44
CA SER A 512 -8.75 -0.71 -25.29
C SER A 512 -10.21 -0.38 -24.92
N ARG A 513 -10.44 0.68 -24.13
CA ARG A 513 -11.77 1.13 -23.71
C ARG A 513 -12.64 1.73 -24.82
N HIS A 514 -12.02 2.23 -25.89
CA HIS A 514 -12.73 2.86 -27.02
C HIS A 514 -12.80 1.95 -28.25
N LEU A 515 -12.35 0.70 -28.13
CA LEU A 515 -12.48 -0.32 -29.15
C LEU A 515 -13.47 -1.39 -28.71
N HIS A 516 -14.28 -1.84 -29.67
CA HIS A 516 -15.20 -2.94 -29.51
C HIS A 516 -14.86 -4.03 -30.50
N ARG A 517 -15.01 -5.28 -30.07
CA ARG A 517 -14.88 -6.43 -30.96
C ARG A 517 -16.24 -6.68 -31.62
N THR A 518 -16.29 -6.73 -32.94
CA THR A 518 -17.49 -7.13 -33.67
C THR A 518 -17.85 -8.57 -33.37
N ASP A 519 -19.15 -8.91 -33.42
CA ASP A 519 -19.61 -10.24 -33.06
C ASP A 519 -19.31 -11.27 -34.16
N GLU A 520 -19.45 -10.87 -35.42
CA GLU A 520 -19.26 -11.75 -36.59
C GLU A 520 -17.78 -11.87 -36.97
N SER A 521 -17.15 -10.79 -37.39
CA SER A 521 -15.77 -10.80 -37.92
C SER A 521 -14.68 -10.76 -36.85
N ARG A 522 -15.04 -10.54 -35.58
CA ARG A 522 -14.12 -10.35 -34.45
C ARG A 522 -13.10 -9.22 -34.62
N ARG A 523 -13.34 -8.30 -35.56
CA ARG A 523 -12.50 -7.12 -35.83
C ARG A 523 -12.68 -6.07 -34.73
N LEU A 524 -11.66 -5.24 -34.51
CA LEU A 524 -11.74 -4.12 -33.56
C LEU A 524 -12.19 -2.84 -34.28
N VAL A 525 -13.25 -2.22 -33.77
CA VAL A 525 -13.82 -0.97 -34.28
C VAL A 525 -14.00 0.06 -33.18
N CYS A 526 -13.77 1.32 -33.51
CA CYS A 526 -14.05 2.41 -32.59
C CYS A 526 -15.56 2.67 -32.47
N GLY A 527 -15.97 3.40 -31.43
CA GLY A 527 -17.39 3.71 -31.22
C GLY A 527 -18.07 4.43 -32.40
N ARG A 528 -17.32 5.15 -33.24
CA ARG A 528 -17.83 5.82 -34.44
C ARG A 528 -18.08 4.86 -35.60
N HIS A 529 -17.26 3.82 -35.72
CA HIS A 529 -17.37 2.80 -36.77
C HIS A 529 -18.13 1.55 -36.30
N ARG A 530 -18.78 1.64 -35.14
CA ARG A 530 -19.75 0.66 -34.67
C ARG A 530 -21.09 0.88 -35.35
N ALA A 531 -21.65 -0.19 -35.89
CA ALA A 531 -22.99 -0.23 -36.44
C ALA A 531 -23.78 -1.45 -35.91
N GLY A 532 -25.08 -1.49 -36.20
CA GLY A 532 -25.97 -2.56 -35.79
C GLY A 532 -26.86 -3.02 -36.95
N CYS A 533 -27.28 -4.29 -36.90
CA CYS A 533 -28.26 -4.84 -37.83
C CYS A 533 -29.67 -4.57 -37.28
N ALA A 534 -30.59 -4.09 -38.13
CA ALA A 534 -31.97 -3.84 -37.72
C ALA A 534 -32.76 -5.12 -37.33
N LEU A 535 -32.30 -6.30 -37.77
CA LEU A 535 -32.89 -7.59 -37.41
C LEU A 535 -32.21 -8.22 -36.18
N GLU A 536 -31.01 -7.75 -35.82
CA GLU A 536 -30.24 -8.19 -34.64
C GLU A 536 -29.65 -6.99 -33.90
N PRO A 537 -30.49 -6.20 -33.21
CA PRO A 537 -30.06 -4.92 -32.63
C PRO A 537 -29.05 -5.07 -31.48
N ALA A 538 -28.93 -6.27 -30.90
CA ALA A 538 -27.96 -6.55 -29.84
C ALA A 538 -26.55 -6.80 -30.39
N ALA A 539 -26.42 -7.23 -31.65
CA ALA A 539 -25.14 -7.57 -32.25
C ALA A 539 -24.38 -6.32 -32.73
N ILE A 540 -23.07 -6.34 -32.55
CA ILE A 540 -22.12 -5.29 -32.91
C ILE A 540 -21.45 -5.65 -34.23
N PHE A 541 -21.63 -4.79 -35.23
CA PHE A 541 -20.98 -4.90 -36.53
C PHE A 541 -20.07 -3.71 -36.76
N ALA A 542 -19.10 -3.88 -37.65
CA ALA A 542 -18.38 -2.76 -38.22
C ALA A 542 -19.28 -2.01 -39.21
N SER A 543 -19.05 -0.70 -39.38
CA SER A 543 -19.85 0.12 -40.29
C SER A 543 -19.81 -0.32 -41.74
N ASP A 544 -18.77 -1.06 -42.14
CA ASP A 544 -18.59 -1.65 -43.48
C ASP A 544 -19.24 -3.04 -43.63
N GLU A 545 -19.73 -3.65 -42.54
CA GLU A 545 -20.37 -4.99 -42.54
C GLU A 545 -21.90 -4.93 -42.69
N VAL A 546 -22.48 -3.75 -42.54
CA VAL A 546 -23.91 -3.52 -42.72
C VAL A 546 -24.17 -2.61 -43.93
N GLY A 547 -25.26 -2.89 -44.64
CA GLY A 547 -25.69 -2.08 -45.78
C GLY A 547 -27.17 -1.71 -45.68
N ALA A 548 -27.55 -0.55 -46.23
CA ALA A 548 -28.94 -0.12 -46.26
C ALA A 548 -29.77 -0.98 -47.22
N CYS A 549 -30.94 -1.44 -46.76
CA CYS A 549 -31.90 -2.12 -47.62
C CYS A 549 -32.53 -1.13 -48.60
N ALA A 550 -32.48 -1.42 -49.90
CA ALA A 550 -33.05 -0.57 -50.94
C ALA A 550 -34.58 -0.40 -50.84
N SER A 551 -35.30 -1.30 -50.17
CA SER A 551 -36.75 -1.20 -49.96
C SER A 551 -37.17 -0.38 -48.73
N CYS A 552 -36.37 -0.35 -47.66
CA CYS A 552 -36.79 0.30 -46.40
C CYS A 552 -35.74 1.18 -45.73
N GLY A 553 -34.54 1.30 -46.29
CA GLY A 553 -33.44 2.11 -45.77
C GLY A 553 -32.76 1.57 -44.52
N LYS A 554 -33.30 0.54 -43.86
CA LYS A 554 -32.72 -0.03 -42.64
C LYS A 554 -31.37 -0.72 -42.94
N LEU A 555 -30.40 -0.55 -42.04
CA LEU A 555 -29.11 -1.24 -42.11
C LEU A 555 -29.27 -2.71 -41.73
N VAL A 556 -28.73 -3.60 -42.55
CA VAL A 556 -28.78 -5.05 -42.37
C VAL A 556 -27.42 -5.67 -42.69
N CYS A 557 -27.01 -6.67 -41.89
CA CYS A 557 -25.77 -7.42 -42.11
C CYS A 557 -25.90 -8.37 -43.32
N ALA A 558 -24.80 -9.05 -43.66
CA ALA A 558 -24.76 -10.00 -44.77
C ALA A 558 -25.72 -11.19 -44.58
N ASP A 559 -25.84 -11.75 -43.37
CA ASP A 559 -26.75 -12.87 -43.10
C ASP A 559 -28.24 -12.50 -43.22
N HIS A 560 -28.55 -11.24 -42.94
CA HIS A 560 -29.90 -10.70 -42.94
C HIS A 560 -30.28 -9.97 -44.22
N ALA A 561 -29.44 -10.08 -45.26
CA ALA A 561 -29.66 -9.45 -46.54
C ALA A 561 -29.24 -10.36 -47.69
N ALA A 562 -29.87 -10.18 -48.84
CA ALA A 562 -29.39 -10.75 -50.09
C ALA A 562 -29.56 -9.72 -51.21
N LEU A 563 -29.00 -10.04 -52.38
CA LEU A 563 -29.13 -9.21 -53.57
C LEU A 563 -30.35 -9.66 -54.36
N CYS A 564 -31.16 -8.72 -54.86
CA CYS A 564 -32.19 -9.05 -55.83
C CYS A 564 -31.53 -9.33 -57.18
N ILE A 565 -31.94 -10.42 -57.84
CA ILE A 565 -31.31 -10.86 -59.10
C ILE A 565 -31.50 -9.87 -60.27
N GLU A 566 -32.54 -9.04 -60.24
CA GLU A 566 -32.85 -8.12 -61.34
C GLU A 566 -32.16 -6.75 -61.22
N ASP A 567 -32.10 -6.16 -60.01
CA ASP A 567 -31.50 -4.83 -59.79
C ASP A 567 -30.11 -4.87 -59.14
N GLY A 568 -29.69 -6.02 -58.61
CA GLY A 568 -28.41 -6.19 -57.90
C GLY A 568 -28.31 -5.42 -56.58
N LEU A 569 -29.41 -4.81 -56.11
CA LEU A 569 -29.43 -4.03 -54.89
C LEU A 569 -29.60 -4.93 -53.67
N ARG A 570 -29.11 -4.46 -52.52
CA ARG A 570 -29.23 -5.15 -51.23
C ARG A 570 -30.64 -4.96 -50.67
N HIS A 571 -31.32 -6.06 -50.38
CA HIS A 571 -32.59 -6.06 -49.66
C HIS A 571 -32.49 -6.93 -48.42
N CYS A 572 -33.19 -6.54 -47.35
CA CYS A 572 -33.32 -7.41 -46.19
C CYS A 572 -34.16 -8.64 -46.53
N VAL A 573 -33.91 -9.74 -45.83
CA VAL A 573 -34.59 -11.04 -46.06
C VAL A 573 -36.12 -10.95 -45.98
N THR A 574 -36.68 -9.97 -45.27
CA THR A 574 -38.13 -9.74 -45.20
C THR A 574 -38.75 -9.15 -46.48
N HIS A 575 -37.94 -8.50 -47.34
CA HIS A 575 -38.39 -7.93 -48.61
C HIS A 575 -38.06 -8.82 -49.80
N LEU A 576 -37.35 -9.92 -49.57
CA LEU A 576 -36.98 -10.89 -50.59
C LEU A 576 -37.79 -12.17 -50.43
N GLU A 577 -38.12 -12.78 -51.56
CA GLU A 577 -38.62 -14.15 -51.60
C GLU A 577 -37.76 -14.96 -52.57
N PRO A 578 -37.49 -16.24 -52.25
CA PRO A 578 -36.79 -17.14 -53.16
C PRO A 578 -37.65 -17.42 -54.40
N LEU A 579 -37.03 -17.38 -55.57
CA LEU A 579 -37.70 -17.64 -56.84
C LEU A 579 -37.74 -19.15 -57.14
N HIS A 580 -38.92 -19.65 -57.50
CA HIS A 580 -39.10 -21.07 -57.82
C HIS A 580 -38.60 -21.43 -59.23
N ASP A 581 -38.61 -20.48 -60.17
CA ASP A 581 -38.06 -20.64 -61.52
C ASP A 581 -36.57 -20.32 -61.65
N ALA A 582 -35.93 -19.85 -60.57
CA ALA A 582 -34.51 -19.53 -60.53
C ALA A 582 -33.90 -19.95 -59.19
N THR A 583 -33.47 -21.21 -59.10
CA THR A 583 -32.94 -21.82 -57.89
C THR A 583 -31.82 -21.00 -57.27
N GLY A 584 -31.89 -20.77 -55.95
CA GLY A 584 -30.89 -20.00 -55.19
C GLY A 584 -30.95 -18.48 -55.40
N SER A 585 -31.88 -17.99 -56.22
CA SER A 585 -32.04 -16.56 -56.50
C SER A 585 -33.20 -15.97 -55.71
N TYR A 586 -33.07 -14.69 -55.36
CA TYR A 586 -34.08 -13.94 -54.63
C TYR A 586 -34.54 -12.74 -55.45
N ALA A 587 -35.82 -12.37 -55.30
CA ALA A 587 -36.36 -11.17 -55.93
C ALA A 587 -37.14 -10.31 -54.94
N CYS A 588 -37.00 -9.00 -55.07
CA CYS A 588 -37.78 -8.03 -54.32
C CYS A 588 -39.24 -8.01 -54.82
N ALA A 589 -40.14 -7.39 -54.07
CA ALA A 589 -41.58 -7.40 -54.37
C ALA A 589 -41.91 -6.83 -55.77
N ALA A 590 -41.13 -5.85 -56.25
CA ALA A 590 -41.32 -5.27 -57.59
C ALA A 590 -40.89 -6.19 -58.73
N HIS A 591 -39.96 -7.13 -58.46
CA HIS A 591 -39.34 -8.00 -59.45
C HIS A 591 -39.83 -9.46 -59.39
N ARG A 592 -40.90 -9.72 -58.65
CA ARG A 592 -41.53 -11.04 -58.56
C ARG A 592 -43.03 -11.01 -58.81
N LYS A 593 -43.57 -12.14 -59.24
CA LYS A 593 -45.02 -12.42 -59.27
C LYS A 593 -45.28 -13.71 -58.51
N GLN A 594 -46.34 -13.75 -57.71
CA GLN A 594 -46.78 -14.97 -57.05
C GLN A 594 -47.77 -15.72 -57.94
N CYS A 595 -47.61 -17.04 -58.07
CA CYS A 595 -48.62 -17.87 -58.68
C CYS A 595 -49.77 -18.04 -57.70
N HIS A 596 -50.98 -17.64 -58.09
CA HIS A 596 -52.12 -17.66 -57.18
C HIS A 596 -52.65 -19.07 -56.85
N VAL A 597 -52.12 -20.11 -57.52
CA VAL A 597 -52.58 -21.49 -57.37
C VAL A 597 -51.84 -22.19 -56.24
N ASP A 598 -50.52 -22.02 -56.16
CA ASP A 598 -49.64 -22.64 -55.16
C ASP A 598 -48.97 -21.63 -54.20
N GLY A 599 -49.06 -20.33 -54.49
CA GLY A 599 -48.51 -19.25 -53.67
C GLY A 599 -47.01 -19.00 -53.85
N HIS A 600 -46.32 -19.78 -54.69
CA HIS A 600 -44.88 -19.63 -54.89
C HIS A 600 -44.54 -18.37 -55.69
N ALA A 601 -43.38 -17.78 -55.38
CA ALA A 601 -42.85 -16.63 -56.09
C ALA A 601 -42.07 -17.07 -57.34
N PHE A 602 -42.32 -16.38 -58.44
CA PHE A 602 -41.65 -16.57 -59.72
C PHE A 602 -41.11 -15.23 -60.22
N SER A 603 -40.12 -15.28 -61.10
CA SER A 603 -39.69 -14.09 -61.85
C SER A 603 -40.87 -13.49 -62.62
N LEU A 604 -40.76 -12.22 -63.01
CA LEU A 604 -41.77 -11.57 -63.86
C LEU A 604 -42.07 -12.33 -65.17
N LYS A 605 -41.13 -13.17 -65.64
CA LYS A 605 -41.29 -14.02 -66.83
C LYS A 605 -41.91 -15.39 -66.51
N GLY A 606 -41.66 -15.94 -65.32
CA GLY A 606 -42.10 -17.27 -64.88
C GLY A 606 -43.59 -17.38 -64.60
N ALA A 607 -44.26 -16.27 -64.26
CA ALA A 607 -45.71 -16.21 -64.08
C ALA A 607 -46.37 -15.17 -65.01
N LYS A 608 -47.47 -15.56 -65.65
CA LYS A 608 -48.28 -14.67 -66.52
C LYS A 608 -49.72 -14.63 -66.04
N ASP A 609 -50.37 -13.50 -66.28
CA ASP A 609 -51.72 -13.27 -65.79
C ASP A 609 -52.73 -14.16 -66.54
N CYS A 610 -53.59 -14.85 -65.80
CA CYS A 610 -54.68 -15.63 -66.37
C CYS A 610 -55.66 -14.66 -67.06
N PRO A 611 -56.02 -14.88 -68.34
CA PRO A 611 -56.91 -13.96 -69.03
C PRO A 611 -58.34 -13.94 -68.46
N VAL A 612 -58.69 -14.97 -67.66
CA VAL A 612 -60.01 -15.11 -67.02
C VAL A 612 -60.06 -14.34 -65.69
N CYS A 613 -59.30 -14.74 -64.66
CA CYS A 613 -59.32 -14.08 -63.36
C CYS A 613 -58.36 -12.88 -63.23
N GLY A 614 -57.35 -12.76 -64.09
CA GLY A 614 -56.32 -11.71 -64.02
C GLY A 614 -55.20 -11.94 -63.01
N LYS A 615 -55.22 -13.06 -62.29
CA LYS A 615 -54.17 -13.41 -61.31
C LYS A 615 -52.99 -14.10 -62.01
N GLY A 616 -51.78 -13.88 -61.51
CA GLY A 616 -50.57 -14.53 -62.01
C GLY A 616 -50.63 -16.04 -61.83
N ALA A 617 -50.29 -16.81 -62.87
CA ALA A 617 -50.14 -18.25 -62.79
C ALA A 617 -48.84 -18.69 -63.47
N CYS A 618 -48.13 -19.63 -62.83
CA CYS A 618 -46.89 -20.19 -63.37
C CYS A 618 -47.19 -21.08 -64.59
N THR A 619 -46.15 -21.47 -65.32
CA THR A 619 -46.26 -22.30 -66.52
C THR A 619 -46.95 -23.66 -66.26
N GLU A 620 -46.65 -24.32 -65.14
CA GLU A 620 -47.27 -25.60 -64.77
C GLU A 620 -48.76 -25.46 -64.48
N HIS A 621 -49.15 -24.39 -63.80
CA HIS A 621 -50.53 -24.09 -63.48
C HIS A 621 -51.27 -23.37 -64.61
N ARG A 622 -50.68 -23.25 -65.81
CA ARG A 622 -51.32 -22.68 -67.00
C ARG A 622 -51.47 -23.72 -68.10
N VAL A 623 -52.72 -24.06 -68.39
CA VAL A 623 -53.08 -25.10 -69.35
C VAL A 623 -53.91 -24.47 -70.49
N PRO A 624 -53.68 -24.86 -71.76
CA PRO A 624 -54.51 -24.38 -72.87
C PRO A 624 -55.95 -24.90 -72.74
N CYS A 625 -56.91 -23.99 -72.85
CA CYS A 625 -58.32 -24.34 -72.99
C CYS A 625 -58.53 -25.10 -74.31
N ALA A 626 -59.08 -26.32 -74.23
CA ALA A 626 -59.33 -27.14 -75.42
C ALA A 626 -60.33 -26.50 -76.41
N TYR A 627 -61.11 -25.50 -75.95
CA TYR A 627 -62.12 -24.84 -76.75
C TYR A 627 -61.61 -23.57 -77.46
N CYS A 628 -61.02 -22.63 -76.73
CA CYS A 628 -60.55 -21.36 -77.30
C CYS A 628 -59.02 -21.29 -77.51
N GLY A 629 -58.25 -22.28 -77.05
CA GLY A 629 -56.81 -22.36 -77.24
C GLY A 629 -55.97 -21.41 -76.37
N ARG A 630 -56.60 -20.54 -75.55
CA ARG A 630 -55.89 -19.66 -74.61
C ARG A 630 -55.39 -20.43 -73.39
N HIS A 631 -54.22 -20.06 -72.89
CA HIS A 631 -53.65 -20.60 -71.66
C HIS A 631 -54.25 -19.89 -70.45
N VAL A 632 -55.06 -20.62 -69.67
CA VAL A 632 -55.74 -20.14 -68.46
C VAL A 632 -55.16 -20.87 -67.24
N CYS A 633 -55.33 -20.30 -66.05
CA CYS A 633 -54.93 -21.02 -64.85
C CYS A 633 -55.81 -22.27 -64.66
N THR A 634 -55.26 -23.30 -64.04
CA THR A 634 -55.97 -24.55 -63.74
C THR A 634 -57.20 -24.34 -62.87
N ALA A 635 -57.22 -23.30 -62.04
CA ALA A 635 -58.39 -22.91 -61.24
C ALA A 635 -59.58 -22.44 -62.10
N ASP A 636 -59.32 -21.79 -63.24
CA ASP A 636 -60.35 -21.30 -64.18
C ASP A 636 -60.61 -22.30 -65.32
N LEU A 637 -60.09 -23.53 -65.24
CA LEU A 637 -60.28 -24.58 -66.24
C LEU A 637 -61.16 -25.72 -65.69
N SER A 638 -62.28 -25.98 -66.35
CA SER A 638 -63.12 -27.14 -66.04
C SER A 638 -62.35 -28.43 -66.35
N ARG A 639 -62.17 -29.29 -65.33
CA ARG A 639 -61.44 -30.57 -65.47
C ARG A 639 -62.11 -31.54 -66.44
N GLU A 640 -63.44 -31.61 -66.42
CA GLU A 640 -64.23 -32.54 -67.24
C GLU A 640 -64.26 -32.11 -68.71
N SER A 641 -64.60 -30.85 -68.97
CA SER A 641 -64.80 -30.35 -70.34
C SER A 641 -63.51 -29.82 -70.99
N ARG A 642 -62.44 -29.66 -70.21
CA ARG A 642 -61.20 -28.94 -70.55
C ARG A 642 -61.45 -27.55 -71.15
N ARG A 643 -62.54 -26.91 -70.74
CA ARG A 643 -62.93 -25.55 -71.17
C ARG A 643 -62.67 -24.56 -70.05
N CYS A 644 -62.22 -23.36 -70.40
CA CYS A 644 -62.09 -22.29 -69.41
C CYS A 644 -63.47 -21.79 -68.97
N ALA A 645 -63.54 -21.19 -67.78
CA ALA A 645 -64.78 -20.65 -67.21
C ALA A 645 -65.47 -19.60 -68.10
N THR A 646 -64.75 -18.96 -69.01
CA THR A 646 -65.35 -18.08 -70.05
C THR A 646 -66.04 -18.91 -71.14
N CYS A 647 -65.42 -19.99 -71.60
CA CYS A 647 -65.97 -20.84 -72.67
C CYS A 647 -67.19 -21.68 -72.22
N THR A 648 -67.29 -22.00 -70.93
CA THR A 648 -68.47 -22.68 -70.38
C THR A 648 -69.69 -21.76 -70.31
N ARG A 649 -69.47 -20.44 -70.25
CA ARG A 649 -70.51 -19.39 -70.17
C ARG A 649 -70.80 -18.70 -71.51
N LEU A 650 -70.53 -19.37 -72.64
CA LEU A 650 -70.87 -18.83 -73.95
C LEU A 650 -72.38 -18.72 -74.12
N GLU A 651 -72.88 -17.52 -74.37
CA GLU A 651 -74.31 -17.24 -74.52
C GLU A 651 -74.64 -16.88 -75.96
N ALA A 652 -75.81 -17.30 -76.45
CA ALA A 652 -76.24 -17.00 -77.81
C ALA A 652 -76.53 -15.51 -77.97
N ILE A 653 -76.06 -14.90 -79.05
CA ILE A 653 -76.28 -13.49 -79.36
C ILE A 653 -76.82 -13.33 -80.77
N ALA A 654 -77.78 -12.41 -80.95
CA ALA A 654 -78.33 -12.10 -82.26
C ALA A 654 -77.36 -11.19 -83.05
N PRO A 655 -77.27 -11.33 -84.39
CA PRO A 655 -76.35 -10.55 -85.22
C PRO A 655 -76.38 -9.01 -85.06
N PRO A 656 -77.53 -8.32 -84.86
CA PRO A 656 -77.53 -6.86 -84.72
C PRO A 656 -76.91 -6.36 -83.41
N GLU A 657 -76.62 -7.23 -82.45
CA GLU A 657 -76.08 -6.89 -81.13
C GLU A 657 -74.55 -7.16 -81.01
N LEU A 658 -73.91 -7.59 -82.09
CA LEU A 658 -72.47 -7.90 -82.09
C LEU A 658 -71.59 -6.64 -82.17
N PRO A 659 -70.57 -6.49 -81.31
CA PRO A 659 -69.59 -5.41 -81.40
C PRO A 659 -68.87 -5.37 -82.77
N ALA A 660 -68.62 -4.16 -83.30
CA ALA A 660 -68.00 -3.98 -84.62
C ALA A 660 -66.60 -4.62 -84.74
N GLU A 661 -65.82 -4.58 -83.66
CA GLU A 661 -64.52 -5.26 -83.53
C GLU A 661 -64.62 -6.78 -83.65
N VAL A 662 -65.66 -7.40 -83.08
CA VAL A 662 -65.93 -8.85 -83.17
C VAL A 662 -66.31 -9.25 -84.59
N VAL A 663 -67.12 -8.44 -85.27
CA VAL A 663 -67.49 -8.68 -86.68
C VAL A 663 -66.26 -8.58 -87.60
N THR A 664 -65.37 -7.62 -87.31
CA THR A 664 -64.12 -7.42 -88.05
C THR A 664 -63.14 -8.58 -87.84
N ALA A 665 -62.95 -9.02 -86.59
CA ALA A 665 -62.14 -10.19 -86.25
C ALA A 665 -62.73 -11.48 -86.88
N ALA A 666 -64.05 -11.64 -86.88
CA ALA A 666 -64.69 -12.80 -87.50
C ALA A 666 -64.38 -12.87 -89.01
N ARG A 667 -64.44 -11.74 -89.73
CA ARG A 667 -64.12 -11.68 -91.17
C ARG A 667 -62.70 -12.16 -91.46
N SER A 668 -61.72 -11.80 -90.62
CA SER A 668 -60.33 -12.23 -90.79
C SER A 668 -60.16 -13.73 -90.52
N VAL A 669 -60.93 -14.30 -89.59
CA VAL A 669 -60.93 -15.74 -89.26
C VAL A 669 -61.59 -16.60 -90.35
N THR A 670 -62.70 -16.15 -90.92
CA THR A 670 -63.53 -16.94 -91.84
C THR A 670 -63.18 -16.76 -93.32
N ARG A 671 -62.38 -15.74 -93.69
CA ARG A 671 -62.02 -15.37 -95.08
C ARG A 671 -63.21 -15.05 -96.00
N ARG A 672 -64.43 -15.03 -95.45
CA ARG A 672 -65.71 -14.67 -96.10
C ARG A 672 -66.60 -14.01 -95.06
N ALA A 673 -67.40 -13.02 -95.45
CA ALA A 673 -68.38 -12.43 -94.56
C ALA A 673 -69.29 -13.54 -93.98
N PRO A 674 -69.39 -13.70 -92.64
CA PRO A 674 -70.30 -14.65 -92.05
C PRO A 674 -71.73 -14.36 -92.50
N LYS A 675 -72.49 -15.40 -92.89
CA LYS A 675 -73.90 -15.20 -93.26
C LYS A 675 -74.70 -14.77 -92.01
N PRO A 676 -75.64 -13.80 -92.11
CA PRO A 676 -76.42 -13.33 -90.97
C PRO A 676 -77.33 -14.41 -90.35
N SER A 677 -77.60 -15.49 -91.07
CA SER A 677 -78.41 -16.63 -90.59
C SER A 677 -77.66 -17.64 -89.71
N ARG A 678 -76.40 -17.38 -89.36
CA ARG A 678 -75.59 -18.31 -88.55
C ARG A 678 -75.68 -17.99 -87.07
N ALA A 679 -75.66 -19.01 -86.22
CA ALA A 679 -75.67 -18.83 -84.77
C ALA A 679 -74.31 -18.31 -84.27
N TRP A 680 -74.37 -17.31 -83.38
CA TRP A 680 -73.22 -16.73 -82.69
C TRP A 680 -73.37 -16.94 -81.19
N ARG A 681 -72.24 -17.20 -80.52
CA ARG A 681 -72.18 -17.14 -79.06
C ARG A 681 -70.99 -16.31 -78.62
N ILE A 682 -71.16 -15.53 -77.58
CA ILE A 682 -70.11 -14.67 -77.03
C ILE A 682 -70.05 -14.81 -75.52
N ALA A 683 -68.85 -14.67 -74.97
CA ALA A 683 -68.61 -14.55 -73.54
C ALA A 683 -67.46 -13.58 -73.31
N ARG A 684 -67.56 -12.79 -72.25
CA ARG A 684 -66.57 -11.79 -71.86
C ARG A 684 -65.81 -12.25 -70.63
N ASP A 685 -64.50 -12.10 -70.64
CA ASP A 685 -63.68 -12.18 -69.43
C ASP A 685 -62.88 -10.90 -69.20
N ARG A 686 -61.96 -10.93 -68.24
CA ARG A 686 -61.21 -9.76 -67.81
C ARG A 686 -60.42 -9.10 -68.94
N SER A 687 -59.94 -9.89 -69.90
CA SER A 687 -59.00 -9.40 -70.92
C SER A 687 -59.49 -9.54 -72.35
N HIS A 688 -60.40 -10.48 -72.64
CA HIS A 688 -60.86 -10.75 -74.00
C HIS A 688 -62.36 -11.01 -74.09
N LEU A 689 -62.86 -10.91 -75.31
CA LEU A 689 -64.10 -11.50 -75.78
C LEU A 689 -63.79 -12.87 -76.42
N VAL A 690 -64.51 -13.92 -76.00
CA VAL A 690 -64.48 -15.24 -76.63
C VAL A 690 -65.71 -15.38 -77.49
N VAL A 691 -65.51 -15.66 -78.78
CA VAL A 691 -66.57 -15.69 -79.77
C VAL A 691 -66.59 -17.05 -80.45
N GLU A 692 -67.76 -17.69 -80.47
CA GLU A 692 -68.06 -18.91 -81.20
C GLU A 692 -68.98 -18.57 -82.37
N VAL A 693 -68.58 -18.94 -83.59
CA VAL A 693 -69.35 -18.72 -84.81
C VAL A 693 -69.55 -20.05 -85.52
N ASP A 694 -70.80 -20.36 -85.84
CA ASP A 694 -71.11 -21.52 -86.68
C ASP A 694 -70.58 -21.29 -88.11
N LEU A 695 -69.93 -22.30 -88.68
CA LEU A 695 -69.41 -22.27 -90.06
C LEU A 695 -70.25 -23.11 -91.03
N GLY A 696 -71.26 -23.84 -90.54
CA GLY A 696 -72.04 -24.83 -91.30
C GLY A 696 -71.35 -26.19 -91.38
N LEU A 697 -72.09 -27.23 -91.78
CA LEU A 697 -71.59 -28.63 -91.89
C LEU A 697 -70.96 -29.15 -90.58
N ARG A 698 -71.59 -28.84 -89.43
CA ARG A 698 -71.11 -29.18 -88.07
C ARG A 698 -69.70 -28.63 -87.74
N ARG A 699 -69.25 -27.56 -88.42
CA ARG A 699 -67.97 -26.88 -88.14
C ARG A 699 -68.21 -25.59 -87.36
N ARG A 700 -67.37 -25.31 -86.36
CA ARG A 700 -67.43 -24.07 -85.56
C ARG A 700 -66.05 -23.41 -85.52
N ALA A 701 -65.99 -22.09 -85.49
CA ALA A 701 -64.78 -21.36 -85.18
C ALA A 701 -64.94 -20.65 -83.84
N VAL A 702 -64.01 -20.91 -82.92
CA VAL A 702 -63.89 -20.19 -81.67
C VAL A 702 -62.65 -19.33 -81.77
N PHE A 703 -62.80 -18.02 -81.63
CA PHE A 703 -61.67 -17.11 -81.58
C PHE A 703 -61.79 -16.17 -80.41
N THR A 704 -60.67 -15.57 -80.03
CA THR A 704 -60.61 -14.64 -78.91
C THR A 704 -60.07 -13.31 -79.37
N VAL A 705 -60.64 -12.22 -78.86
CA VAL A 705 -60.30 -10.86 -79.26
C VAL A 705 -60.07 -10.07 -77.98
N ARG A 706 -58.90 -9.45 -77.84
CA ARG A 706 -58.62 -8.61 -76.68
C ARG A 706 -59.54 -7.39 -76.67
N HIS A 707 -59.90 -6.90 -75.48
CA HIS A 707 -60.78 -5.73 -75.38
C HIS A 707 -60.20 -4.53 -76.12
N GLY A 708 -61.00 -3.93 -77.01
CA GLY A 708 -60.59 -2.77 -77.82
C GLY A 708 -59.75 -3.11 -79.05
N GLU A 709 -59.41 -4.39 -79.28
CA GLU A 709 -58.70 -4.84 -80.47
C GLU A 709 -59.68 -5.49 -81.47
N SER A 710 -59.32 -5.48 -82.76
CA SER A 710 -60.10 -6.13 -83.83
C SER A 710 -59.38 -7.33 -84.46
N VAL A 711 -58.21 -7.71 -83.90
CA VAL A 711 -57.39 -8.83 -84.37
C VAL A 711 -57.60 -10.01 -83.41
N PRO A 712 -57.82 -11.23 -83.92
CA PRO A 712 -57.99 -12.39 -83.06
C PRO A 712 -56.65 -12.88 -82.49
N ASP A 713 -56.56 -13.04 -81.18
CA ASP A 713 -55.37 -13.52 -80.45
C ASP A 713 -55.23 -15.06 -80.50
N SER A 714 -56.34 -15.77 -80.59
CA SER A 714 -56.35 -17.21 -80.78
C SER A 714 -57.51 -17.61 -81.66
N VAL A 715 -57.30 -18.62 -82.51
CA VAL A 715 -58.33 -19.16 -83.40
C VAL A 715 -58.29 -20.68 -83.34
N VAL A 716 -59.41 -21.30 -82.95
CA VAL A 716 -59.57 -22.74 -82.91
C VAL A 716 -60.78 -23.12 -83.76
N LYS A 717 -60.59 -24.01 -84.74
CA LYS A 717 -61.67 -24.55 -85.56
C LYS A 717 -62.04 -25.94 -85.06
N HIS A 718 -63.29 -26.12 -84.70
CA HIS A 718 -63.86 -27.39 -84.24
C HIS A 718 -64.62 -28.06 -85.38
N SER A 719 -64.39 -29.36 -85.58
CA SER A 719 -65.08 -30.19 -86.57
C SER A 719 -65.26 -31.61 -86.03
N LEU A 720 -66.02 -32.46 -86.74
CA LEU A 720 -66.16 -33.88 -86.38
C LEU A 720 -64.83 -34.65 -86.37
N LEU A 721 -63.82 -34.18 -87.11
CA LEU A 721 -62.48 -34.77 -87.19
C LEU A 721 -61.53 -34.25 -86.10
N GLY A 722 -62.05 -33.49 -85.13
CA GLY A 722 -61.27 -32.87 -84.04
C GLY A 722 -61.13 -31.35 -84.19
N SER A 723 -60.44 -30.74 -83.22
CA SER A 723 -60.15 -29.32 -83.16
C SER A 723 -58.75 -29.03 -83.71
N LYS A 724 -58.64 -28.00 -84.57
CA LYS A 724 -57.34 -27.49 -85.07
C LYS A 724 -57.17 -26.05 -84.65
N GLN A 725 -56.13 -25.79 -83.85
CA GLN A 725 -55.71 -24.45 -83.52
C GLN A 725 -54.88 -23.87 -84.66
N ARG A 726 -55.21 -22.66 -85.07
CA ARG A 726 -54.40 -21.86 -85.97
C ARG A 726 -53.63 -20.87 -85.10
N ARG A 727 -52.30 -20.87 -85.22
CA ARG A 727 -51.49 -19.79 -84.65
C ARG A 727 -51.72 -18.52 -85.45
#